data_AF-A0AAW0JSE2-F1
#
_entry.id   AF-A0AAW0JSE2-F1
#
_cell.length_a   1.000
_cell.length_b   1.000
_cell.length_c   1.000
_cell.angle_alpha   90.00
_cell.angle_beta   90.00
_cell.angle_gamma   90.00
#
_symmetry.space_group_name_H-M   'P 1'
#
loop_
_entity.id
_entity.type
_entity.pdbx_description
1 polymer ?
#
loop_
_entity_poly.entity_id
_entity_poly.type
_entity_poly.pdbx_seq_one_letter_code
_entity_poly.pdbx_strand_id
1 'polypeptide(L)'
;MLCWKFCHVFHKLLRDGHPNVLKDSLRYKNELSDMSRMWGHLSEGYGQLCSIYLKLLRTRMEYHTKNPRFPGNLQMSDRQLDEAGESDVNNFKYKVMDFIFSIRLGIDGDSGPSMISFSSCVSFQLTVEMFDYLECELNLFQTVFNSLDMSRSVSVTTAGQCRLAPLIQVILDCSHLYDYTVKLLFKLHSCLPADTLQGHRDRFMEQFTKLKDLFQRSSNLQYFKRLIQIPQLPENPPNFLRASALSEHISPVVVIPAEVSSPDSEPVLEKDDLMDMDASQQSLFDNKFDDIFGSSLSSDPFNFNNQNGVNKDEKDHLIERLYREISGLTGQLDSMKAESQRAMLQLKGRVSELEAELAEQQHLGRQATDDCEFLRTELDELKRQREDTEKAQRSLTEIESFDELTCHCGASVIYPPVPCGTRPPECTQTCARVHECDHPGKAQANEQRYSKLKEKYSELVQNHADLLRKNAEVTKQVSVARQAQVDLEREKKELEDSFARVSEQAQRKTQEQQDVLENLKHELATSRQELQVLHSSLETSAQSEAKWLTQIAELEKEQGSLATAAAQREVEFSALRDQLESTQIKLASAQANHLLSKVKAVSSCLEQLEKNHSQYLVCPEDISELLHSITLLAHLTSDTIIQGSATSLRAPPEPADSLTEACRQYGRETLAFLSSLEEDEAMKKADSTAMRNFLSKIKAIGEELLPRGLDIKQEELGDLVDKELAATSAAIEAATTRIEEILSKSRAGDTGVKLEVNERILGSCTSLMQAIKVLVVASKDLQKEIVESGRGTASPKEFYAKNSRWTEGLISASKAVGWGATIMVDAADLVVQGKGKFEELMVCSHEIAASTAQLVAASKVKANKGSLNLTQLQQASRGVNQATAAVVASTISGKSQIEETDSMDFSSMTLTQIKRQEMDSQVRVLELENDLQKERQKLGELRKKHYELAGVAEGWEEGTEASPPTVQEATPEKD
;
A
#
# COMPACT_ATOMS: atom_id res chain seq x y z
N MET A 1 -0.92 -12.20 -6.69
CA MET A 1 -0.37 -12.99 -5.55
C MET A 1 1.12 -12.75 -5.33
N LEU A 2 1.98 -12.79 -6.36
CA LEU A 2 3.43 -12.55 -6.18
C LEU A 2 3.72 -11.16 -5.58
N CYS A 3 3.12 -10.10 -6.12
CA CYS A 3 3.24 -8.74 -5.57
C CYS A 3 2.77 -8.64 -4.10
N TRP A 4 1.68 -9.33 -3.74
CA TRP A 4 1.19 -9.38 -2.35
C TRP A 4 2.20 -10.01 -1.39
N LYS A 5 2.82 -11.13 -1.80
CA LYS A 5 3.88 -11.77 -1.02
C LYS A 5 5.15 -10.92 -0.96
N PHE A 6 5.51 -10.24 -2.05
CA PHE A 6 6.59 -9.26 -2.06
C PHE A 6 6.33 -8.15 -1.02
N CYS A 7 5.13 -7.54 -1.03
CA CYS A 7 4.78 -6.50 -0.07
C CYS A 7 4.90 -7.01 1.37
N HIS A 8 4.46 -8.24 1.65
CA HIS A 8 4.59 -8.85 2.97
C HIS A 8 6.04 -9.04 3.43
N VAL A 9 6.87 -9.65 2.57
CA VAL A 9 8.28 -9.89 2.88
C VAL A 9 9.02 -8.57 3.02
N PHE A 10 8.74 -7.62 2.14
CA PHE A 10 9.33 -6.29 2.20
C PHE A 10 8.91 -5.54 3.47
N HIS A 11 7.65 -5.62 3.89
CA HIS A 11 7.19 -5.08 5.18
C HIS A 11 8.02 -5.64 6.34
N LYS A 12 8.18 -6.97 6.36
CA LYS A 12 8.94 -7.67 7.40
C LYS A 12 10.42 -7.27 7.38
N LEU A 13 11.02 -7.09 6.21
CA LEU A 13 12.41 -6.61 6.08
C LEU A 13 12.57 -5.16 6.53
N LEU A 14 11.59 -4.28 6.28
CA LEU A 14 11.61 -2.91 6.79
C LEU A 14 11.44 -2.85 8.32
N ARG A 15 10.70 -3.80 8.90
CA ARG A 15 10.44 -3.87 10.34
C ARG A 15 11.58 -4.55 11.12
N ASP A 16 11.94 -5.76 10.72
CA ASP A 16 12.81 -6.69 11.46
C ASP A 16 14.16 -6.95 10.75
N GLY A 17 14.40 -6.35 9.58
CA GLY A 17 15.64 -6.53 8.81
C GLY A 17 16.79 -5.65 9.28
N HIS A 18 17.91 -5.72 8.56
CA HIS A 18 19.09 -4.90 8.86
C HIS A 18 18.75 -3.39 8.76
N PRO A 19 19.29 -2.51 9.63
CA PRO A 19 18.97 -1.08 9.60
C PRO A 19 19.20 -0.38 8.25
N ASN A 20 20.15 -0.88 7.45
CA ASN A 20 20.40 -0.35 6.10
C ASN A 20 19.28 -0.65 5.09
N VAL A 21 18.42 -1.65 5.34
CA VAL A 21 17.32 -1.99 4.42
C VAL A 21 16.43 -0.78 4.18
N LEU A 22 16.09 -0.02 5.22
CA LEU A 22 15.31 1.22 5.08
C LEU A 22 16.01 2.24 4.18
N LYS A 23 17.32 2.42 4.35
CA LYS A 23 18.13 3.37 3.56
C LYS A 23 18.27 2.92 2.10
N ASP A 24 18.66 1.67 1.89
CA ASP A 24 18.89 1.08 0.56
C ASP A 24 17.60 1.01 -0.26
N SER A 25 16.46 0.83 0.40
CA SER A 25 15.18 0.73 -0.27
C SER A 25 14.66 2.06 -0.83
N LEU A 26 15.12 3.20 -0.29
CA LEU A 26 14.63 4.52 -0.69
C LEU A 26 14.86 4.82 -2.18
N ARG A 27 15.91 4.26 -2.78
CA ARG A 27 16.19 4.41 -4.22
C ARG A 27 15.08 3.84 -5.12
N TYR A 28 14.31 2.86 -4.60
CA TYR A 28 13.21 2.21 -5.31
C TYR A 28 11.84 2.81 -4.99
N LYS A 29 11.77 3.91 -4.23
CA LYS A 29 10.50 4.55 -3.82
C LYS A 29 9.58 4.88 -5.00
N ASN A 30 10.14 5.37 -6.11
CA ASN A 30 9.38 5.73 -7.30
C ASN A 30 8.79 4.48 -7.98
N GLU A 31 9.57 3.41 -8.08
CA GLU A 31 9.11 2.13 -8.63
C GLU A 31 7.99 1.52 -7.79
N LEU A 32 8.05 1.61 -6.45
CA LEU A 32 6.95 1.21 -5.57
C LEU A 32 5.68 2.04 -5.82
N SER A 33 5.82 3.34 -6.10
CA SER A 33 4.71 4.23 -6.42
C SER A 33 4.08 3.91 -7.77
N ASP A 34 4.89 3.65 -8.79
CA ASP A 34 4.42 3.24 -10.11
C ASP A 34 3.73 1.89 -10.06
N MET A 35 4.28 0.93 -9.31
CA MET A 35 3.62 -0.34 -9.03
C MET A 35 2.28 -0.12 -8.32
N SER A 36 2.21 0.74 -7.31
CA SER A 36 0.95 1.04 -6.62
C SER A 36 -0.12 1.57 -7.58
N ARG A 37 0.27 2.48 -8.50
CA ARG A 37 -0.63 3.04 -9.52
C ARG A 37 -1.09 1.97 -10.52
N MET A 38 -0.17 1.15 -11.02
CA MET A 38 -0.49 0.04 -11.93
C MET A 38 -1.50 -0.94 -11.32
N TRP A 39 -1.25 -1.39 -10.08
CA TRP A 39 -2.15 -2.32 -9.39
C TRP A 39 -3.50 -1.69 -9.02
N GLY A 40 -3.55 -0.36 -8.84
CA GLY A 40 -4.77 0.38 -8.52
C GLY A 40 -5.80 0.42 -9.65
N HIS A 41 -5.41 0.11 -10.89
CA HIS A 41 -6.34 -0.02 -12.02
C HIS A 41 -7.09 -1.37 -12.04
N LEU A 42 -6.68 -2.34 -11.21
CA LEU A 42 -7.29 -3.66 -11.14
C LEU A 42 -8.26 -3.72 -9.95
N SER A 43 -9.56 -3.60 -10.24
CA SER A 43 -10.64 -3.60 -9.24
C SER A 43 -10.92 -4.98 -8.62
N GLU A 44 -10.41 -6.07 -9.19
CA GLU A 44 -10.68 -7.44 -8.75
C GLU A 44 -9.44 -8.16 -8.18
N GLY A 45 -9.67 -9.05 -7.21
CA GLY A 45 -8.64 -9.91 -6.64
C GLY A 45 -7.59 -9.17 -5.80
N TYR A 46 -6.32 -9.44 -6.04
CA TYR A 46 -5.21 -8.86 -5.27
C TYR A 46 -4.80 -7.45 -5.74
N GLY A 47 -5.38 -6.91 -6.82
CA GLY A 47 -4.97 -5.61 -7.39
C GLY A 47 -5.11 -4.46 -6.40
N GLN A 48 -6.34 -4.22 -5.93
CA GLN A 48 -6.62 -3.23 -4.90
C GLN A 48 -5.83 -3.45 -3.62
N LEU A 49 -5.69 -4.71 -3.18
CA LEU A 49 -4.91 -5.07 -1.99
C LEU A 49 -3.43 -4.68 -2.15
N CYS A 50 -2.80 -5.00 -3.28
CA CYS A 50 -1.41 -4.65 -3.55
C CYS A 50 -1.23 -3.13 -3.67
N SER A 51 -2.17 -2.43 -4.30
CA SER A 51 -2.11 -0.96 -4.42
C SER A 51 -2.07 -0.28 -3.06
N ILE A 52 -2.97 -0.68 -2.15
CA ILE A 52 -3.05 -0.12 -0.79
C ILE A 52 -1.83 -0.53 0.05
N TYR A 53 -1.36 -1.77 -0.07
CA TYR A 53 -0.17 -2.20 0.67
C TYR A 53 1.11 -1.48 0.20
N LEU A 54 1.29 -1.28 -1.11
CA LEU A 54 2.41 -0.50 -1.62
C LEU A 54 2.37 0.96 -1.15
N LYS A 55 1.18 1.55 -0.99
CA LYS A 55 1.02 2.88 -0.36
C LYS A 55 1.48 2.86 1.09
N LEU A 56 1.07 1.86 1.87
CA LEU A 56 1.50 1.69 3.26
C LEU A 56 3.03 1.62 3.38
N LEU A 57 3.68 0.79 2.55
CA LEU A 57 5.13 0.59 2.58
C LEU A 57 5.88 1.89 2.25
N ARG A 58 5.34 2.68 1.31
CA ARG A 58 5.87 4.01 1.02
C ARG A 58 5.71 4.96 2.21
N THR A 59 4.54 5.01 2.83
CA THR A 59 4.29 5.83 4.03
C THR A 59 5.25 5.45 5.16
N ARG A 60 5.48 4.15 5.39
CA ARG A 60 6.46 3.65 6.36
C ARG A 60 7.86 4.17 6.04
N MET A 61 8.34 4.00 4.81
CA MET A 61 9.67 4.46 4.41
C MET A 61 9.83 5.98 4.56
N GLU A 62 8.80 6.76 4.22
CA GLU A 62 8.77 8.21 4.42
C GLU A 62 8.81 8.59 5.90
N TYR A 63 8.05 7.90 6.75
CA TYR A 63 8.04 8.10 8.20
C TYR A 63 9.43 7.90 8.80
N HIS A 64 10.11 6.79 8.50
CA HIS A 64 11.47 6.54 9.00
C HIS A 64 12.54 7.46 8.38
N THR A 65 12.31 7.97 7.17
CA THR A 65 13.21 8.98 6.57
C THR A 65 13.10 10.31 7.30
N LYS A 66 11.89 10.72 7.66
CA LYS A 66 11.64 11.95 8.43
C LYS A 66 12.03 11.82 9.89
N ASN A 67 11.91 10.60 10.43
CA ASN A 67 12.15 10.30 11.84
C ASN A 67 13.22 9.19 12.01
N PRO A 68 14.51 9.46 11.71
CA PRO A 68 15.57 8.44 11.69
C PRO A 68 15.86 7.79 13.06
N ARG A 69 15.38 8.40 14.15
CA ARG A 69 15.51 7.89 15.52
C ARG A 69 14.59 6.71 15.80
N PHE A 70 13.51 6.56 15.02
CA PHE A 70 12.59 5.43 15.18
C PHE A 70 13.18 4.20 14.48
N PRO A 71 13.48 3.12 15.24
CA PRO A 71 13.95 1.88 14.65
C PRO A 71 12.86 1.26 13.77
N GLY A 72 13.26 0.39 12.84
CA GLY A 72 12.34 -0.28 11.90
C GLY A 72 11.15 -0.93 12.59
N ASN A 73 11.31 -1.53 13.78
CA ASN A 73 10.24 -2.19 14.53
C ASN A 73 9.41 -1.25 15.43
N LEU A 74 9.68 0.05 15.40
CA LEU A 74 9.05 1.10 16.21
C LEU A 74 9.23 0.94 17.73
N GLN A 75 10.09 0.05 18.21
CA GLN A 75 10.28 -0.13 19.66
C GLN A 75 11.19 0.94 20.24
N MET A 76 10.63 1.82 21.07
CA MET A 76 11.33 2.88 21.79
C MET A 76 10.90 2.95 23.26
N SER A 77 11.83 3.32 24.14
CA SER A 77 11.51 3.67 25.53
C SER A 77 10.88 5.06 25.64
N ASP A 78 10.17 5.33 26.73
CA ASP A 78 9.51 6.63 26.96
C ASP A 78 10.48 7.80 26.89
N ARG A 79 11.71 7.65 27.42
CA ARG A 79 12.76 8.68 27.32
C ARG A 79 13.16 8.96 25.87
N GLN A 80 13.33 7.92 25.06
CA GLN A 80 13.70 8.08 23.65
C GLN A 80 12.57 8.71 22.82
N LEU A 81 11.31 8.42 23.18
CA LEU A 81 10.14 9.07 22.57
C LEU A 81 10.09 10.56 22.93
N ASP A 82 10.35 10.90 24.20
CA ASP A 82 10.43 12.29 24.64
C ASP A 82 11.53 13.06 23.91
N GLU A 83 12.73 12.47 23.81
CA GLU A 83 13.86 13.02 23.06
C GLU A 83 13.54 13.19 21.57
N ALA A 84 12.84 12.24 20.96
CA ALA A 84 12.40 12.34 19.56
C ALA A 84 11.38 13.47 19.35
N GLY A 85 10.55 13.75 20.36
CA GLY A 85 9.66 14.92 20.41
C GLY A 85 10.36 16.24 20.73
N GLU A 86 11.66 16.22 21.09
CA GLU A 86 12.40 17.38 21.63
C GLU A 86 13.62 17.83 20.79
N SER A 87 14.17 17.01 19.88
CA SER A 87 15.49 17.27 19.30
C SER A 87 15.57 17.83 17.86
N ASP A 88 16.38 18.91 17.74
CA ASP A 88 17.32 19.37 16.70
C ASP A 88 16.90 20.14 15.41
N VAL A 89 16.41 21.37 15.63
CA VAL A 89 16.95 22.71 15.21
C VAL A 89 17.49 22.97 13.78
N ASN A 90 17.90 21.99 12.98
CA ASN A 90 18.57 22.27 11.69
C ASN A 90 17.69 22.15 10.42
N ASN A 91 16.46 21.63 10.51
CA ASN A 91 15.64 21.40 9.30
C ASN A 91 14.47 22.38 9.09
N PHE A 92 14.09 23.17 10.11
CA PHE A 92 12.91 24.05 10.05
C PHE A 92 13.21 25.56 10.13
N LYS A 93 14.49 25.95 10.12
CA LYS A 93 14.90 27.33 10.42
C LYS A 93 14.59 28.36 9.32
N TYR A 94 13.96 28.00 8.19
CA TYR A 94 13.87 28.91 7.04
C TYR A 94 12.49 29.15 6.40
N LYS A 95 11.38 28.54 6.86
CA LYS A 95 10.09 28.75 6.15
C LYS A 95 8.83 29.02 6.98
N VAL A 96 8.77 28.62 8.25
CA VAL A 96 7.53 28.77 9.05
C VAL A 96 7.62 29.90 10.07
N MET A 97 8.82 30.27 10.52
CA MET A 97 9.03 31.35 11.49
C MET A 97 8.74 32.75 10.92
N ASP A 98 9.01 33.03 9.63
CA ASP A 98 8.67 34.35 9.05
C ASP A 98 7.16 34.54 8.77
N PHE A 99 6.44 33.44 8.50
CA PHE A 99 5.02 33.49 8.15
C PHE A 99 4.11 33.58 9.37
N ILE A 100 4.46 32.89 10.47
CA ILE A 100 3.69 32.96 11.72
C ILE A 100 4.03 34.22 12.54
N PHE A 101 5.28 34.70 12.47
CA PHE A 101 5.69 35.93 13.18
C PHE A 101 5.15 37.21 12.52
N SER A 102 4.86 37.19 11.20
CA SER A 102 4.25 38.34 10.50
C SER A 102 2.73 38.47 10.70
N ILE A 103 2.02 37.41 11.11
CA ILE A 103 0.54 37.41 11.15
C ILE A 103 -0.01 37.74 12.56
N ARG A 104 0.77 37.63 13.65
CA ARG A 104 0.15 37.66 14.99
C ARG A 104 0.92 38.29 16.15
N LEU A 105 1.43 39.51 16.02
CA LEU A 105 1.54 40.43 17.17
C LEU A 105 1.45 41.90 16.73
N GLY A 106 0.21 42.39 16.67
CA GLY A 106 -0.14 43.80 16.88
C GLY A 106 -0.61 44.04 18.32
N ILE A 107 0.06 43.48 19.32
CA ILE A 107 -0.17 43.78 20.74
C ILE A 107 1.17 43.79 21.48
N ASP A 108 1.44 44.92 22.14
CA ASP A 108 2.56 45.18 23.02
C ASP A 108 2.66 44.18 24.20
N GLY A 109 3.88 43.85 24.63
CA GLY A 109 4.10 43.27 25.95
C GLY A 109 5.35 42.39 26.08
N ASP A 110 6.41 42.98 26.61
CA ASP A 110 7.64 42.35 27.14
C ASP A 110 7.48 40.92 27.69
N SER A 111 8.03 39.93 26.98
CA SER A 111 8.69 38.74 27.54
C SER A 111 9.29 37.90 26.41
N GLY A 112 10.58 37.60 26.49
CA GLY A 112 11.37 36.99 25.40
C GLY A 112 10.88 35.60 24.93
N PRO A 113 11.35 35.12 23.76
CA PRO A 113 10.91 33.87 23.17
C PRO A 113 11.33 32.70 24.07
N SER A 114 10.35 32.15 24.78
CA SER A 114 10.54 31.05 25.70
C SER A 114 10.72 29.76 24.90
N MET A 115 11.76 28.99 25.22
CA MET A 115 12.16 27.68 24.67
C MET A 115 11.00 26.65 24.52
N ILE A 116 9.87 26.90 25.20
CA ILE A 116 8.64 26.11 25.27
C ILE A 116 7.87 26.07 23.92
N SER A 117 8.05 27.05 23.01
CA SER A 117 7.28 27.07 21.74
C SER A 117 7.82 26.17 20.62
N PHE A 118 9.07 25.69 20.71
CA PHE A 118 9.70 24.91 19.65
C PHE A 118 9.51 23.39 19.85
N SER A 119 9.62 22.89 21.08
CA SER A 119 9.37 21.48 21.42
C SER A 119 7.92 21.05 21.15
N SER A 120 6.96 21.95 21.41
CA SER A 120 5.54 21.72 21.10
C SER A 120 5.27 21.59 19.60
N CYS A 121 6.02 22.27 18.74
CA CYS A 121 5.88 22.18 17.28
C CYS A 121 6.37 20.83 16.72
N VAL A 122 7.50 20.32 17.22
CA VAL A 122 8.04 19.00 16.81
C VAL A 122 7.11 17.87 17.24
N SER A 123 6.66 17.89 18.50
CA SER A 123 5.70 16.90 19.01
C SER A 123 4.36 16.95 18.26
N PHE A 124 3.91 18.14 17.83
CA PHE A 124 2.68 18.30 17.04
C PHE A 124 2.82 17.63 15.67
N GLN A 125 3.89 17.95 14.94
CA GLN A 125 4.16 17.36 13.62
C GLN A 125 4.35 15.85 13.70
N LEU A 126 5.11 15.36 14.70
CA LEU A 126 5.33 13.93 14.92
C LEU A 126 4.01 13.19 15.17
N THR A 127 3.08 13.80 15.92
CA THR A 127 1.75 13.22 16.19
C THR A 127 0.92 13.14 14.91
N VAL A 128 0.95 14.16 14.05
CA VAL A 128 0.27 14.12 12.74
C VAL A 128 0.83 13.00 11.86
N GLU A 129 2.15 12.85 11.80
CA GLU A 129 2.80 11.81 11.01
C GLU A 129 2.48 10.40 11.52
N MET A 130 2.40 10.21 12.84
CA MET A 130 1.94 8.95 13.43
C MET A 130 0.47 8.66 13.09
N PHE A 131 -0.40 9.68 13.08
CA PHE A 131 -1.80 9.51 12.65
C PHE A 131 -1.90 9.11 11.18
N ASP A 132 -1.12 9.71 10.29
CA ASP A 132 -1.13 9.37 8.86
C ASP A 132 -0.63 7.94 8.63
N TYR A 133 0.38 7.52 9.40
CA TYR A 133 0.88 6.16 9.35
C TYR A 133 -0.16 5.15 9.86
N LEU A 134 -0.74 5.40 11.04
CA LEU A 134 -1.77 4.54 11.63
C LEU A 134 -3.02 4.45 10.72
N GLU A 135 -3.41 5.54 10.06
CA GLU A 135 -4.51 5.53 9.09
C GLU A 135 -4.25 4.61 7.89
N CYS A 136 -3.03 4.59 7.37
CA CYS A 136 -2.64 3.69 6.28
C CYS A 136 -2.70 2.22 6.71
N GLU A 137 -2.23 1.90 7.93
CA GLU A 137 -2.29 0.56 8.53
C GLU A 137 -3.73 0.08 8.66
N LEU A 138 -4.61 0.92 9.23
CA LEU A 138 -6.04 0.64 9.40
C LEU A 138 -6.77 0.45 8.06
N ASN A 139 -6.42 1.23 7.03
CA ASN A 139 -7.02 1.10 5.70
C ASN A 139 -6.62 -0.22 5.01
N LEU A 140 -5.35 -0.64 5.14
CA LEU A 140 -4.93 -1.94 4.64
C LEU A 140 -5.70 -3.08 5.33
N PHE A 141 -5.84 -3.01 6.66
CA PHE A 141 -6.63 -3.97 7.43
C PHE A 141 -8.07 -4.07 6.92
N GLN A 142 -8.76 -2.93 6.81
CA GLN A 142 -10.16 -2.90 6.38
C GLN A 142 -10.31 -3.50 4.97
N THR A 143 -9.39 -3.19 4.07
CA THR A 143 -9.44 -3.69 2.69
C THR A 143 -9.21 -5.21 2.65
N VAL A 144 -8.25 -5.74 3.42
CA VAL A 144 -8.02 -7.18 3.52
C VAL A 144 -9.25 -7.89 4.06
N PHE A 145 -9.85 -7.36 5.12
CA PHE A 145 -11.07 -7.94 5.71
C PHE A 145 -12.26 -7.85 4.76
N ASN A 146 -12.47 -6.74 4.06
CA ASN A 146 -13.54 -6.63 3.05
C ASN A 146 -13.35 -7.61 1.87
N SER A 147 -12.11 -8.06 1.62
CA SER A 147 -11.83 -9.04 0.56
C SER A 147 -12.10 -10.49 0.96
N LEU A 148 -12.34 -10.77 2.26
CA LEU A 148 -12.51 -12.10 2.82
C LEU A 148 -13.99 -12.33 3.17
N ASP A 149 -14.49 -13.54 2.93
CA ASP A 149 -15.80 -13.93 3.46
C ASP A 149 -15.62 -14.25 4.95
N MET A 150 -16.38 -13.58 5.83
CA MET A 150 -16.13 -13.51 7.28
C MET A 150 -16.54 -14.78 8.05
N SER A 151 -16.31 -15.95 7.48
CA SER A 151 -16.50 -17.24 8.16
C SER A 151 -15.22 -17.70 8.84
N ARG A 152 -15.35 -18.34 10.03
CA ARG A 152 -14.20 -18.86 10.80
C ARG A 152 -13.34 -19.84 9.99
N SER A 153 -13.93 -20.56 9.05
CA SER A 153 -13.26 -21.53 8.15
C SER A 153 -12.22 -20.87 7.24
N VAL A 154 -12.45 -19.63 6.78
CA VAL A 154 -11.51 -18.94 5.86
C VAL A 154 -10.15 -18.69 6.51
N SER A 155 -10.10 -18.45 7.83
CA SER A 155 -8.84 -18.29 8.58
C SER A 155 -7.99 -19.57 8.68
N VAL A 156 -8.57 -20.71 8.32
CA VAL A 156 -7.90 -22.03 8.31
C VAL A 156 -7.45 -22.42 6.91
N THR A 157 -8.00 -21.80 5.86
CA THR A 157 -7.58 -22.06 4.47
C THR A 157 -6.25 -21.38 4.15
N THR A 158 -5.39 -22.04 3.36
CA THR A 158 -4.11 -21.47 2.91
C THR A 158 -4.27 -20.15 2.14
N ALA A 159 -5.34 -20.01 1.36
CA ALA A 159 -5.67 -18.79 0.64
C ALA A 159 -6.08 -17.65 1.59
N GLY A 160 -6.89 -17.93 2.61
CA GLY A 160 -7.25 -16.95 3.65
C GLY A 160 -6.05 -16.56 4.51
N GLN A 161 -5.22 -17.52 4.93
CA GLN A 161 -3.99 -17.26 5.67
C GLN A 161 -3.00 -16.40 4.88
N CYS A 162 -2.86 -16.63 3.56
CA CYS A 162 -2.02 -15.80 2.69
C CYS A 162 -2.47 -14.33 2.67
N ARG A 163 -3.77 -14.06 2.77
CA ARG A 163 -4.32 -12.71 2.87
C ARG A 163 -4.18 -12.12 4.28
N LEU A 164 -4.29 -12.94 5.33
CA LEU A 164 -4.21 -12.51 6.72
C LEU A 164 -2.77 -12.31 7.24
N ALA A 165 -1.79 -13.05 6.72
CA ALA A 165 -0.39 -13.02 7.20
C ALA A 165 0.23 -11.61 7.28
N PRO A 166 0.03 -10.72 6.29
CA PRO A 166 0.50 -9.34 6.36
C PRO A 166 0.00 -8.55 7.57
N LEU A 167 -1.20 -8.86 8.05
CA LEU A 167 -1.83 -8.11 9.13
C LEU A 167 -1.15 -8.34 10.48
N ILE A 168 -0.30 -9.36 10.62
CA ILE A 168 0.53 -9.52 11.83
C ILE A 168 1.44 -8.29 12.00
N GLN A 169 2.07 -7.84 10.91
CA GLN A 169 2.93 -6.66 10.93
C GLN A 169 2.13 -5.40 11.24
N VAL A 170 0.98 -5.24 10.56
CA VAL A 170 0.00 -4.16 10.80
C VAL A 170 -0.41 -4.09 12.28
N ILE A 171 -0.76 -5.22 12.90
CA ILE A 171 -1.17 -5.28 14.31
C ILE A 171 -0.03 -4.84 15.24
N LEU A 172 1.20 -5.29 14.96
CA LEU A 172 2.38 -4.92 15.74
C LEU A 172 2.69 -3.41 15.63
N ASP A 173 2.63 -2.83 14.43
CA ASP A 173 2.85 -1.40 14.21
C ASP A 173 1.74 -0.55 14.85
N CYS A 174 0.47 -0.94 14.65
CA CYS A 174 -0.69 -0.28 15.25
C CYS A 174 -0.60 -0.21 16.78
N SER A 175 -0.06 -1.25 17.43
CA SER A 175 0.10 -1.28 18.88
C SER A 175 1.04 -0.18 19.39
N HIS A 176 2.19 -0.02 18.73
CA HIS A 176 3.18 1.00 19.07
C HIS A 176 2.70 2.41 18.69
N LEU A 177 2.13 2.57 17.50
CA LEU A 177 1.61 3.87 17.03
C LEU A 177 0.49 4.38 17.93
N TYR A 178 -0.40 3.51 18.41
CA TYR A 178 -1.43 3.88 19.38
C TYR A 178 -0.83 4.33 20.71
N ASP A 179 0.10 3.57 21.28
CA ASP A 179 0.73 3.93 22.57
C ASP A 179 1.42 5.30 22.49
N TYR A 180 2.17 5.55 21.41
CA TYR A 180 2.89 6.80 21.23
C TYR A 180 1.98 7.97 20.92
N THR A 181 0.93 7.79 20.12
CA THR A 181 -0.05 8.87 19.87
C THR A 181 -0.76 9.28 21.15
N VAL A 182 -1.12 8.36 22.04
CA VAL A 182 -1.69 8.69 23.36
C VAL A 182 -0.71 9.52 24.19
N LYS A 183 0.55 9.06 24.33
CA LYS A 183 1.59 9.76 25.11
C LYS A 183 1.87 11.16 24.57
N LEU A 184 2.02 11.30 23.24
CA LEU A 184 2.25 12.58 22.59
C LEU A 184 1.05 13.53 22.69
N LEU A 185 -0.19 13.03 22.60
CA LEU A 185 -1.40 13.83 22.80
C LEU A 185 -1.49 14.41 24.21
N PHE A 186 -1.18 13.63 25.24
CA PHE A 186 -1.10 14.16 26.62
C PHE A 186 0.02 15.19 26.77
N LYS A 187 1.18 14.96 26.15
CA LYS A 187 2.28 15.94 26.10
C LYS A 187 1.83 17.24 25.44
N LEU A 188 1.16 17.18 24.28
CA LEU A 188 0.63 18.35 23.59
C LEU A 188 -0.42 19.10 24.41
N HIS A 189 -1.31 18.37 25.09
CA HIS A 189 -2.30 18.97 25.98
C HIS A 189 -1.70 19.65 27.22
N SER A 190 -0.48 19.28 27.62
CA SER A 190 0.25 19.96 28.70
C SER A 190 0.86 21.31 28.27
N CYS A 191 1.04 21.54 26.97
CA CYS A 191 1.75 22.70 26.45
C CYS A 191 0.97 23.55 25.43
N LEU A 192 -0.22 23.10 24.97
CA LEU A 192 -1.07 23.82 24.03
C LEU A 192 -2.53 23.91 24.53
N PRO A 193 -3.27 24.98 24.18
CA PRO A 193 -4.70 25.10 24.51
C PRO A 193 -5.55 23.97 23.92
N ALA A 194 -6.60 23.57 24.64
CA ALA A 194 -7.49 22.49 24.22
C ALA A 194 -8.13 22.77 22.85
N ASP A 195 -8.51 24.01 22.56
CA ASP A 195 -9.17 24.38 21.30
C ASP A 195 -8.25 24.15 20.08
N THR A 196 -6.94 24.34 20.24
CA THR A 196 -5.94 24.12 19.17
C THR A 196 -5.80 22.63 18.82
N LEU A 197 -6.04 21.74 19.78
CA LEU A 197 -5.90 20.29 19.61
C LEU A 197 -7.21 19.58 19.27
N GLN A 198 -8.30 20.31 18.98
CA GLN A 198 -9.60 19.71 18.66
C GLN A 198 -9.49 18.72 17.49
N GLY A 199 -8.84 19.11 16.40
CA GLY A 199 -8.64 18.21 15.25
C GLY A 199 -7.80 16.96 15.56
N HIS A 200 -6.86 17.04 16.51
CA HIS A 200 -6.06 15.88 16.94
C HIS A 200 -6.91 14.89 17.74
N ARG A 201 -7.79 15.39 18.61
CA ARG A 201 -8.75 14.57 19.35
C ARG A 201 -9.75 13.91 18.40
N ASP A 202 -10.27 14.65 17.43
CA ASP A 202 -11.25 14.11 16.46
C ASP A 202 -10.62 12.98 15.63
N ARG A 203 -9.41 13.18 15.09
CA ARG A 203 -8.67 12.12 14.37
C ARG A 203 -8.36 10.93 15.27
N PHE A 204 -7.92 11.16 16.51
CA PHE A 204 -7.66 10.08 17.46
C PHE A 204 -8.91 9.26 17.73
N MET A 205 -10.07 9.89 17.95
CA MET A 205 -11.33 9.20 18.23
C MET A 205 -11.77 8.32 17.06
N GLU A 206 -11.61 8.81 15.83
CA GLU A 206 -11.90 8.04 14.63
C GLU A 206 -10.96 6.81 14.51
N GLN A 207 -9.66 7.03 14.68
CA GLN A 207 -8.65 5.96 14.59
C GLN A 207 -8.78 4.94 15.74
N PHE A 208 -9.07 5.39 16.96
CA PHE A 208 -9.33 4.53 18.11
C PHE A 208 -10.51 3.59 17.86
N THR A 209 -11.61 4.11 17.30
CA THR A 209 -12.79 3.30 16.97
C THR A 209 -12.47 2.21 15.95
N LYS A 210 -11.73 2.56 14.89
CA LYS A 210 -11.28 1.61 13.85
C LYS A 210 -10.29 0.59 14.41
N LEU A 211 -9.35 1.01 15.25
CA LEU A 211 -8.34 0.14 15.86
C LEU A 211 -8.96 -0.84 16.87
N LYS A 212 -9.96 -0.40 17.63
CA LYS A 212 -10.73 -1.25 18.54
C LYS A 212 -11.46 -2.36 17.77
N ASP A 213 -12.12 -2.02 16.66
CA ASP A 213 -12.73 -3.02 15.76
C ASP A 213 -11.66 -3.99 15.20
N LEU A 214 -10.50 -3.45 14.80
CA LEU A 214 -9.37 -4.24 14.29
C LEU A 214 -8.91 -5.31 15.28
N PHE A 215 -8.59 -4.93 16.51
CA PHE A 215 -8.11 -5.86 17.55
C PHE A 215 -9.21 -6.84 17.97
N GLN A 216 -10.46 -6.39 18.07
CA GLN A 216 -11.59 -7.26 18.40
C GLN A 216 -11.86 -8.31 17.30
N ARG A 217 -11.87 -7.92 16.03
CA ARG A 217 -12.09 -8.85 14.91
C ARG A 217 -10.91 -9.80 14.73
N SER A 218 -9.69 -9.31 14.88
CA SER A 218 -8.47 -10.11 14.74
C SER A 218 -8.33 -11.15 15.87
N SER A 219 -8.60 -10.76 17.12
CA SER A 219 -8.54 -11.68 18.27
C SER A 219 -9.55 -12.84 18.19
N ASN A 220 -10.61 -12.69 17.40
CA ASN A 220 -11.62 -13.73 17.17
C ASN A 220 -11.24 -14.76 16.09
N LEU A 221 -10.23 -14.49 15.27
CA LEU A 221 -9.79 -15.40 14.20
C LEU A 221 -8.76 -16.42 14.69
N GLN A 222 -8.94 -17.69 14.28
CA GLN A 222 -8.06 -18.79 14.70
C GLN A 222 -6.62 -18.61 14.22
N TYR A 223 -6.43 -17.99 13.04
CA TYR A 223 -5.11 -17.70 12.50
C TYR A 223 -4.25 -16.87 13.46
N PHE A 224 -4.78 -15.77 14.00
CA PHE A 224 -4.01 -14.89 14.90
C PHE A 224 -3.85 -15.49 16.29
N LYS A 225 -4.89 -16.16 16.84
CA LYS A 225 -4.83 -16.81 18.17
C LYS A 225 -3.64 -17.76 18.35
N ARG A 226 -3.14 -18.36 17.27
CA ARG A 226 -2.00 -19.29 17.29
C ARG A 226 -0.63 -18.61 17.13
N LEU A 227 -0.59 -17.38 16.62
CA LEU A 227 0.65 -16.72 16.20
C LEU A 227 1.01 -15.50 17.05
N ILE A 228 0.01 -14.77 17.53
CA ILE A 228 0.18 -13.55 18.32
C ILE A 228 -0.92 -13.44 19.38
N GLN A 229 -0.56 -12.92 20.56
CA GLN A 229 -1.54 -12.51 21.56
C GLN A 229 -1.89 -11.04 21.34
N ILE A 230 -3.11 -10.80 20.88
CA ILE A 230 -3.62 -9.45 20.61
C ILE A 230 -4.26 -8.90 21.90
N PRO A 231 -3.78 -7.76 22.44
CA PRO A 231 -4.34 -7.15 23.64
C PRO A 231 -5.75 -6.58 23.38
N GLN A 232 -6.58 -6.51 24.41
CA GLN A 232 -7.86 -5.78 24.33
C GLN A 232 -7.65 -4.31 24.69
N LEU A 233 -8.16 -3.41 23.85
CA LEU A 233 -8.16 -1.98 24.14
C LEU A 233 -9.25 -1.62 25.17
N PRO A 234 -9.07 -0.54 25.94
CA PRO A 234 -10.07 -0.06 26.90
C PRO A 234 -11.44 0.17 26.26
N GLU A 235 -12.53 0.05 27.05
CA GLU A 235 -13.87 0.31 26.53
C GLU A 235 -14.06 1.76 26.11
N ASN A 236 -13.54 2.70 26.90
CA ASN A 236 -13.61 4.14 26.67
C ASN A 236 -12.22 4.69 26.30
N PRO A 237 -12.13 5.64 25.35
CA PRO A 237 -10.87 6.29 24.99
C PRO A 237 -10.32 7.15 26.14
N PRO A 238 -8.98 7.38 26.19
CA PRO A 238 -8.37 8.25 27.18
C PRO A 238 -8.93 9.68 27.14
N ASN A 239 -9.18 10.27 28.31
CA ASN A 239 -9.60 11.66 28.40
C ASN A 239 -8.39 12.60 28.47
N PHE A 240 -8.00 13.16 27.32
CA PHE A 240 -6.83 14.04 27.20
C PHE A 240 -6.93 15.37 27.94
N LEU A 241 -8.13 15.77 28.37
CA LEU A 241 -8.33 17.00 29.17
C LEU A 241 -8.04 16.78 30.66
N ARG A 242 -7.83 15.53 31.08
CA ARG A 242 -7.56 15.16 32.46
C ARG A 242 -6.18 14.50 32.54
N ALA A 243 -5.17 15.24 33.01
CA ALA A 243 -3.79 14.75 33.09
C ALA A 243 -3.64 13.42 33.88
N SER A 244 -4.49 13.16 34.89
CA SER A 244 -4.49 11.90 35.64
C SER A 244 -4.96 10.68 34.82
N ALA A 245 -5.56 10.88 33.65
CA ALA A 245 -5.94 9.78 32.76
C ALA A 245 -4.72 9.15 32.05
N LEU A 246 -3.57 9.84 31.99
CA LEU A 246 -2.32 9.25 31.49
C LEU A 246 -1.80 8.15 32.41
N SER A 247 -1.95 8.30 33.73
CA SER A 247 -1.57 7.25 34.70
C SER A 247 -2.48 6.01 34.68
N GLU A 248 -3.65 6.10 34.03
CA GLU A 248 -4.57 4.98 33.83
C GLU A 248 -4.33 4.27 32.48
N HIS A 249 -3.50 4.84 31.59
CA HIS A 249 -3.20 4.27 30.29
C HIS A 249 -2.23 3.09 30.39
N ILE A 250 -2.61 1.95 29.82
CA ILE A 250 -1.79 0.73 29.75
C ILE A 250 -1.39 0.52 28.29
N SER A 251 -0.08 0.46 28.04
CA SER A 251 0.46 0.20 26.70
C SER A 251 -0.01 -1.17 26.20
N PRO A 252 -0.69 -1.25 25.04
CA PRO A 252 -1.04 -2.54 24.46
C PRO A 252 0.24 -3.20 23.96
N VAL A 253 0.70 -4.24 24.65
CA VAL A 253 1.84 -5.05 24.22
C VAL A 253 1.31 -6.28 23.50
N VAL A 254 1.55 -6.37 22.19
CA VAL A 254 1.30 -7.59 21.40
C VAL A 254 2.45 -8.55 21.66
N VAL A 255 2.16 -9.67 22.32
CA VAL A 255 3.16 -10.69 22.62
C VAL A 255 3.16 -11.72 21.51
N ILE A 256 4.32 -11.92 20.87
CA ILE A 256 4.57 -13.10 20.05
C ILE A 256 4.97 -14.19 21.05
N PRO A 257 4.20 -15.29 21.21
CA PRO A 257 4.56 -16.36 22.12
C PRO A 257 5.97 -16.85 21.79
N ALA A 258 6.91 -16.73 22.73
CA ALA A 258 8.22 -17.36 22.59
C ALA A 258 8.01 -18.87 22.50
N GLU A 259 8.84 -19.54 21.69
CA GLU A 259 8.89 -21.00 21.66
C GLU A 259 8.90 -21.53 23.10
N VAL A 260 7.98 -22.45 23.38
CA VAL A 260 7.81 -23.05 24.70
C VAL A 260 9.04 -23.92 24.97
N SER A 261 10.12 -23.32 25.47
CA SER A 261 11.08 -24.04 26.28
C SER A 261 10.30 -24.60 27.48
N SER A 262 10.29 -25.92 27.56
CA SER A 262 9.73 -26.79 28.59
C SER A 262 9.51 -26.15 29.97
N PRO A 263 8.36 -26.37 30.63
CA PRO A 263 8.14 -25.94 32.01
C PRO A 263 8.80 -26.95 32.95
N ASP A 264 9.96 -26.61 33.49
CA ASP A 264 10.41 -27.17 34.76
C ASP A 264 11.30 -26.14 35.45
N SER A 265 10.73 -25.47 36.46
CA SER A 265 11.35 -25.19 37.76
C SER A 265 10.54 -24.12 38.50
N GLU A 266 9.73 -24.58 39.45
CA GLU A 266 9.14 -23.75 40.52
C GLU A 266 10.08 -23.79 41.77
N PRO A 267 9.82 -23.06 42.87
CA PRO A 267 10.55 -21.84 43.26
C PRO A 267 11.28 -21.97 44.62
N VAL A 268 12.39 -21.26 44.86
CA VAL A 268 12.97 -21.15 46.23
C VAL A 268 13.72 -19.82 46.49
N LEU A 269 13.08 -19.01 47.34
CA LEU A 269 13.57 -18.17 48.46
C LEU A 269 14.55 -16.98 48.28
N GLU A 270 14.09 -15.89 48.91
CA GLU A 270 14.72 -14.68 49.40
C GLU A 270 16.13 -14.84 50.03
N LYS A 271 17.05 -13.93 49.69
CA LYS A 271 17.71 -13.05 50.68
C LYS A 271 18.57 -11.95 50.05
N ASP A 272 18.39 -10.74 50.58
CA ASP A 272 19.27 -9.58 50.50
C ASP A 272 20.72 -9.88 50.93
N ASP A 273 21.70 -9.29 50.22
CA ASP A 273 22.69 -8.36 50.82
C ASP A 273 23.60 -7.71 49.74
N LEU A 274 23.40 -6.39 49.58
CA LEU A 274 24.38 -5.30 49.40
C LEU A 274 25.85 -5.62 49.04
N MET A 275 26.34 -5.00 47.94
CA MET A 275 27.38 -3.95 47.96
C MET A 275 27.49 -3.23 46.59
N ASP A 276 27.52 -1.89 46.64
CA ASP A 276 27.77 -0.93 45.56
C ASP A 276 29.23 -0.91 45.03
N MET A 277 29.43 -0.19 43.91
CA MET A 277 30.66 0.19 43.16
C MET A 277 30.94 -0.67 41.91
N ASP A 278 31.21 -0.16 40.71
CA ASP A 278 31.50 1.20 40.22
C ASP A 278 31.21 1.25 38.70
N ALA A 279 30.82 2.42 38.22
CA ALA A 279 30.57 2.74 36.83
C ALA A 279 31.88 3.07 36.12
N SER A 280 32.49 2.08 35.46
CA SER A 280 33.39 2.31 34.32
C SER A 280 33.90 0.99 33.76
N GLN A 281 33.34 0.54 32.63
CA GLN A 281 34.02 -0.21 31.55
C GLN A 281 32.98 -0.78 30.57
N GLN A 282 32.48 0.08 29.68
CA GLN A 282 31.85 -0.34 28.43
C GLN A 282 32.30 0.61 27.33
N SER A 283 33.56 0.43 26.89
CA SER A 283 34.11 1.04 25.67
C SER A 283 35.38 0.31 25.21
N LEU A 284 35.33 -1.01 25.11
CA LEU A 284 36.39 -1.80 24.49
C LEU A 284 35.77 -2.95 23.74
N PHE A 285 35.36 -2.72 22.50
CA PHE A 285 35.48 -3.61 21.34
C PHE A 285 34.89 -2.87 20.13
N ASP A 286 35.58 -1.81 19.72
CA ASP A 286 35.51 -1.27 18.37
C ASP A 286 36.90 -0.73 18.01
N ASN A 287 37.29 -0.91 16.74
CA ASN A 287 38.53 -0.45 16.09
C ASN A 287 39.76 -1.38 16.16
N LYS A 288 39.68 -2.57 15.54
CA LYS A 288 40.90 -3.27 15.11
C LYS A 288 40.69 -4.27 13.95
N PHE A 289 40.11 -3.83 12.83
CA PHE A 289 40.09 -4.61 11.59
C PHE A 289 40.49 -3.85 10.32
N ASP A 290 40.59 -2.51 10.35
CA ASP A 290 40.87 -1.70 9.14
C ASP A 290 42.35 -1.39 8.86
N ASP A 291 43.30 -1.88 9.67
CA ASP A 291 44.73 -1.49 9.58
C ASP A 291 45.67 -2.58 9.01
N ILE A 292 45.17 -3.62 8.32
CA ILE A 292 46.01 -4.74 7.84
C ILE A 292 46.12 -4.85 6.30
N PHE A 293 45.34 -4.10 5.51
CA PHE A 293 45.44 -4.15 4.03
C PHE A 293 45.41 -2.78 3.32
N GLY A 294 46.01 -1.76 3.93
CA GLY A 294 46.11 -0.42 3.34
C GLY A 294 47.55 0.10 3.23
N SER A 295 48.04 0.24 1.99
CA SER A 295 49.18 1.07 1.58
C SER A 295 50.61 0.52 1.77
N SER A 296 51.15 -0.13 0.73
CA SER A 296 52.37 0.32 0.02
C SER A 296 52.84 -0.69 -1.03
N LEU A 297 52.39 -0.55 -2.28
CA LEU A 297 53.24 -0.81 -3.46
C LEU A 297 52.84 0.17 -4.56
N SER A 298 53.62 1.25 -4.62
CA SER A 298 53.69 2.22 -5.71
C SER A 298 54.41 1.62 -6.91
N SER A 299 53.77 1.64 -8.07
CA SER A 299 54.28 2.15 -9.37
C SER A 299 53.67 1.36 -10.53
N ASP A 300 52.65 1.91 -11.18
CA ASP A 300 52.27 1.49 -12.51
C ASP A 300 52.15 2.73 -13.44
N PRO A 301 52.87 2.82 -14.57
CA PRO A 301 53.07 4.08 -15.31
C PRO A 301 52.00 4.46 -16.33
N PHE A 302 50.81 3.83 -16.32
CA PHE A 302 49.77 4.08 -17.33
C PHE A 302 48.40 4.31 -16.70
N ASN A 303 48.15 5.53 -16.20
CA ASN A 303 46.78 5.98 -15.92
C ASN A 303 46.54 7.35 -16.58
N PHE A 304 45.83 7.33 -17.71
CA PHE A 304 45.64 8.47 -18.62
C PHE A 304 44.27 9.15 -18.48
N ASN A 305 43.54 9.01 -17.37
CA ASN A 305 42.12 9.37 -17.34
C ASN A 305 41.69 10.61 -16.55
N ASN A 306 42.58 11.58 -16.28
CA ASN A 306 42.25 12.71 -15.40
C ASN A 306 42.21 14.12 -16.04
N GLN A 307 41.87 14.23 -17.33
CA GLN A 307 41.63 15.55 -17.93
C GLN A 307 40.29 15.59 -18.67
N ASN A 308 39.22 15.76 -17.88
CA ASN A 308 37.94 16.44 -18.18
C ASN A 308 36.75 15.68 -17.61
N GLY A 309 36.19 16.15 -16.49
CA GLY A 309 34.86 15.74 -16.06
C GLY A 309 34.66 15.85 -14.56
N VAL A 310 33.72 16.70 -14.15
CA VAL A 310 33.03 16.66 -12.86
C VAL A 310 32.80 15.19 -12.46
N ASN A 311 33.16 14.85 -11.21
CA ASN A 311 33.19 13.48 -10.70
C ASN A 311 31.79 12.85 -10.81
N LYS A 312 31.73 11.54 -11.11
CA LYS A 312 30.46 10.82 -11.33
C LYS A 312 29.51 10.99 -10.14
N ASP A 313 30.06 10.95 -8.93
CA ASP A 313 29.33 11.11 -7.68
C ASP A 313 28.70 12.51 -7.54
N GLU A 314 29.37 13.56 -8.04
CA GLU A 314 28.83 14.93 -7.99
C GLU A 314 27.68 15.13 -8.99
N LYS A 315 27.74 14.46 -10.15
CA LYS A 315 26.63 14.44 -11.12
C LYS A 315 25.43 13.67 -10.58
N ASP A 316 25.67 12.51 -9.98
CA ASP A 316 24.62 11.68 -9.39
C ASP A 316 23.95 12.39 -8.20
N HIS A 317 24.73 13.09 -7.37
CA HIS A 317 24.18 13.94 -6.31
C HIS A 317 23.37 15.15 -6.82
N LEU A 318 23.81 15.79 -7.91
CA LEU A 318 23.07 16.90 -8.50
C LEU A 318 21.76 16.42 -9.13
N ILE A 319 21.79 15.26 -9.80
CA ILE A 319 20.62 14.60 -10.37
C ILE A 319 19.62 14.23 -9.27
N GLU A 320 20.06 13.61 -8.18
CA GLU A 320 19.19 13.30 -7.03
C GLU A 320 18.57 14.55 -6.40
N ARG A 321 19.35 15.63 -6.28
CA ARG A 321 18.86 16.91 -5.73
C ARG A 321 17.76 17.50 -6.61
N LEU A 322 17.99 17.55 -7.92
CA LEU A 322 17.01 18.06 -8.87
C LEU A 322 15.75 17.18 -8.94
N TYR A 323 15.90 15.85 -8.89
CA TYR A 323 14.74 14.94 -8.84
C TYR A 323 13.92 15.11 -7.56
N ARG A 324 14.57 15.28 -6.40
CA ARG A 324 13.87 15.59 -5.13
C ARG A 324 13.16 16.94 -5.19
N GLU A 325 13.79 17.93 -5.78
CA GLU A 325 13.24 19.29 -5.89
C GLU A 325 12.02 19.32 -6.84
N ILE A 326 12.12 18.66 -8.00
CA ILE A 326 11.01 18.49 -8.95
C ILE A 326 9.87 17.72 -8.28
N SER A 327 10.14 16.58 -7.63
CA SER A 327 9.11 15.79 -6.95
C SER A 327 8.43 16.56 -5.82
N GLY A 328 9.20 17.34 -5.05
CA GLY A 328 8.67 18.20 -3.99
C GLY A 328 7.82 19.35 -4.50
N LEU A 329 8.21 19.97 -5.62
CA LEU A 329 7.43 21.03 -6.27
C LEU A 329 6.14 20.50 -6.90
N THR A 330 6.18 19.32 -7.55
CA THR A 330 4.99 18.67 -8.11
C THR A 330 3.98 18.31 -7.01
N GLY A 331 4.44 17.75 -5.89
CA GLY A 331 3.57 17.44 -4.76
C GLY A 331 2.92 18.68 -4.12
N GLN A 332 3.66 19.80 -4.04
CA GLN A 332 3.12 21.07 -3.58
C GLN A 332 2.05 21.63 -4.53
N LEU A 333 2.28 21.50 -5.84
CA LEU A 333 1.31 21.91 -6.86
C LEU A 333 0.01 21.11 -6.78
N ASP A 334 0.11 19.78 -6.61
CA ASP A 334 -1.05 18.89 -6.50
C ASP A 334 -1.86 19.15 -5.22
N SER A 335 -1.18 19.38 -4.08
CA SER A 335 -1.85 19.74 -2.82
C SER A 335 -2.60 21.07 -2.96
N MET A 336 -1.92 22.10 -3.48
CA MET A 336 -2.54 23.40 -3.74
C MET A 336 -3.75 23.29 -4.67
N LYS A 337 -3.67 22.45 -5.72
CA LYS A 337 -4.76 22.22 -6.67
C LYS A 337 -5.96 21.52 -6.02
N ALA A 338 -5.70 20.50 -5.20
CA ALA A 338 -6.75 19.78 -4.47
C ALA A 338 -7.42 20.66 -3.40
N GLU A 339 -6.65 21.49 -2.70
CA GLU A 339 -7.15 22.48 -1.74
C GLU A 339 -8.00 23.53 -2.44
N SER A 340 -7.54 24.09 -3.56
CA SER A 340 -8.27 25.08 -4.35
C SER A 340 -9.57 24.51 -4.95
N GLN A 341 -9.57 23.25 -5.40
CA GLN A 341 -10.79 22.55 -5.84
C GLN A 341 -11.78 22.29 -4.71
N ARG A 342 -11.32 21.88 -3.51
CA ARG A 342 -12.19 21.73 -2.34
C ARG A 342 -12.79 23.06 -1.91
N ALA A 343 -11.99 24.12 -1.85
CA ALA A 343 -12.46 25.47 -1.55
C ALA A 343 -13.52 25.91 -2.56
N MET A 344 -13.33 25.65 -3.84
CA MET A 344 -14.32 25.96 -4.88
C MET A 344 -15.64 25.18 -4.70
N LEU A 345 -15.58 23.90 -4.32
CA LEU A 345 -16.78 23.11 -4.04
C LEU A 345 -17.53 23.61 -2.80
N GLN A 346 -16.80 23.98 -1.75
CA GLN A 346 -17.38 24.57 -0.54
C GLN A 346 -18.03 25.93 -0.82
N LEU A 347 -17.35 26.82 -1.54
CA LEU A 347 -17.90 28.11 -1.96
C LEU A 347 -19.12 27.94 -2.87
N LYS A 348 -19.12 26.97 -3.80
CA LYS A 348 -20.30 26.65 -4.60
C LYS A 348 -21.49 26.20 -3.74
N GLY A 349 -21.25 25.32 -2.76
CA GLY A 349 -22.26 24.88 -1.81
C GLY A 349 -22.85 26.06 -1.02
N ARG A 350 -21.98 26.90 -0.47
CA ARG A 350 -22.36 28.08 0.31
C ARG A 350 -23.16 29.10 -0.51
N VAL A 351 -22.75 29.35 -1.76
CA VAL A 351 -23.50 30.21 -2.68
C VAL A 351 -24.90 29.64 -2.92
N SER A 352 -25.03 28.33 -3.12
CA SER A 352 -26.32 27.69 -3.33
C SER A 352 -27.23 27.72 -2.09
N GLU A 353 -26.66 27.58 -0.89
CA GLU A 353 -27.37 27.72 0.38
C GLU A 353 -27.86 29.16 0.59
N LEU A 354 -26.99 30.15 0.41
CA LEU A 354 -27.34 31.57 0.53
C LEU A 354 -28.38 32.00 -0.51
N GLU A 355 -28.34 31.44 -1.72
CA GLU A 355 -29.38 31.67 -2.75
C GLU A 355 -30.74 31.12 -2.32
N ALA A 356 -30.77 29.95 -1.68
CA ALA A 356 -32.00 29.35 -1.17
C ALA A 356 -32.56 30.14 0.02
N GLU A 357 -31.72 30.51 1.00
CA GLU A 357 -32.11 31.34 2.15
C GLU A 357 -32.62 32.71 1.70
N LEU A 358 -31.94 33.34 0.73
CA LEU A 358 -32.38 34.61 0.16
C LEU A 358 -33.75 34.49 -0.52
N ALA A 359 -33.99 33.41 -1.27
CA ALA A 359 -35.28 33.17 -1.92
C ALA A 359 -36.40 32.95 -0.89
N GLU A 360 -36.13 32.20 0.18
CA GLU A 360 -37.06 31.97 1.28
C GLU A 360 -37.42 33.28 2.01
N GLN A 361 -36.42 34.09 2.36
CA GLN A 361 -36.65 35.38 3.03
C GLN A 361 -37.41 36.37 2.13
N GLN A 362 -37.14 36.38 0.82
CA GLN A 362 -37.92 37.21 -0.13
C GLN A 362 -39.38 36.77 -0.24
N HIS A 363 -39.65 35.47 -0.15
CA HIS A 363 -41.01 34.93 -0.17
C HIS A 363 -41.75 35.33 1.12
N LEU A 364 -41.14 35.12 2.28
CA LEU A 364 -41.71 35.48 3.57
C LEU A 364 -41.96 36.99 3.68
N GLY A 365 -41.05 37.82 3.18
CA GLY A 365 -41.21 39.27 3.12
C GLY A 365 -42.38 39.70 2.24
N ARG A 366 -42.56 39.09 1.06
CA ARG A 366 -43.72 39.35 0.18
C ARG A 366 -45.04 38.96 0.82
N GLN A 367 -45.09 37.79 1.44
CA GLN A 367 -46.28 37.34 2.14
C GLN A 367 -46.67 38.31 3.27
N ALA A 368 -45.69 38.78 4.05
CA ALA A 368 -45.94 39.76 5.10
C ALA A 368 -46.42 41.12 4.57
N THR A 369 -45.92 41.58 3.41
CA THR A 369 -46.40 42.82 2.78
C THR A 369 -47.82 42.68 2.26
N ASP A 370 -48.16 41.54 1.64
CA ASP A 370 -49.50 41.26 1.12
C ASP A 370 -50.52 41.20 2.27
N ASP A 371 -50.16 40.55 3.39
CA ASP A 371 -50.97 40.50 4.61
C ASP A 371 -51.17 41.90 5.23
N CYS A 372 -50.13 42.74 5.23
CA CYS A 372 -50.23 44.13 5.72
C CYS A 372 -51.12 45.00 4.82
N GLU A 373 -51.05 44.84 3.51
CA GLU A 373 -51.90 45.56 2.55
C GLU A 373 -53.37 45.14 2.70
N PHE A 374 -53.62 43.84 2.88
CA PHE A 374 -54.94 43.31 3.21
C PHE A 374 -55.52 43.95 4.48
N LEU A 375 -54.78 43.94 5.59
CA LEU A 375 -55.24 44.54 6.85
C LEU A 375 -55.46 46.05 6.75
N ARG A 376 -54.65 46.75 5.94
CA ARG A 376 -54.81 48.19 5.71
C ARG A 376 -56.10 48.49 4.93
N THR A 377 -56.42 47.70 3.91
CA THR A 377 -57.67 47.85 3.16
C THR A 377 -58.91 47.57 4.02
N GLU A 378 -58.87 46.55 4.90
CA GLU A 378 -59.96 46.32 5.87
C GLU A 378 -60.15 47.51 6.81
N LEU A 379 -59.05 48.09 7.31
CA LEU A 379 -59.12 49.24 8.20
C LEU A 379 -59.73 50.48 7.53
N ASP A 380 -59.35 50.75 6.28
CA ASP A 380 -59.87 51.90 5.55
C ASP A 380 -61.36 51.73 5.20
N GLU A 381 -61.81 50.51 4.94
CA GLU A 381 -63.24 50.18 4.79
C GLU A 381 -64.02 50.43 6.10
N LEU A 382 -63.49 50.00 7.25
CA LEU A 382 -64.10 50.26 8.56
C LEU A 382 -64.16 51.76 8.89
N LYS A 383 -63.11 52.54 8.56
CA LYS A 383 -63.11 54.00 8.73
C LYS A 383 -64.16 54.68 7.87
N ARG A 384 -64.33 54.20 6.62
CA ARG A 384 -65.32 54.74 5.69
C ARG A 384 -66.74 54.47 6.18
N GLN A 385 -67.02 53.25 6.64
CA GLN A 385 -68.31 52.90 7.26
C GLN A 385 -68.61 53.82 8.47
N ARG A 386 -67.59 54.11 9.29
CA ARG A 386 -67.72 55.08 10.39
C ARG A 386 -68.06 56.48 9.90
N GLU A 387 -67.32 57.02 8.92
CA GLU A 387 -67.60 58.35 8.38
C GLU A 387 -69.03 58.47 7.81
N ASP A 388 -69.53 57.40 7.19
CA ASP A 388 -70.90 57.34 6.71
C ASP A 388 -71.91 57.30 7.88
N THR A 389 -71.62 56.58 8.96
CA THR A 389 -72.46 56.62 10.19
C THR A 389 -72.40 57.99 10.90
N GLU A 390 -71.25 58.64 10.98
CA GLU A 390 -71.11 59.99 11.56
C GLU A 390 -71.85 61.04 10.72
N LYS A 391 -71.77 60.95 9.38
CA LYS A 391 -72.54 61.83 8.48
C LYS A 391 -74.04 61.61 8.65
N ALA A 392 -74.50 60.37 8.76
CA ALA A 392 -75.90 60.07 9.05
C ALA A 392 -76.32 60.68 10.41
N GLN A 393 -75.46 60.62 11.42
CA GLN A 393 -75.71 61.15 12.76
C GLN A 393 -75.67 62.69 12.83
N ARG A 394 -74.79 63.36 12.09
CA ARG A 394 -74.77 64.83 11.97
C ARG A 394 -75.99 65.36 11.22
N SER A 395 -76.45 64.63 10.20
CA SER A 395 -77.68 64.94 9.46
C SER A 395 -78.94 64.87 10.35
N LEU A 396 -78.89 64.14 11.47
CA LEU A 396 -79.95 64.08 12.49
C LEU A 396 -79.89 65.24 13.51
N THR A 397 -78.80 66.01 13.56
CA THR A 397 -78.59 67.11 14.52
C THR A 397 -78.71 68.53 13.94
N GLU A 398 -78.82 68.69 12.63
CA GLU A 398 -79.21 69.98 12.02
C GLU A 398 -80.74 70.17 12.13
N ILE A 399 -81.17 70.63 13.30
CA ILE A 399 -82.56 71.01 13.55
C ILE A 399 -82.63 72.54 13.61
N GLU A 400 -83.44 73.13 12.72
CA GLU A 400 -83.78 74.56 12.66
C GLU A 400 -84.28 75.09 14.02
N SER A 401 -84.00 76.35 14.36
CA SER A 401 -84.47 76.92 15.65
C SER A 401 -86.00 77.00 15.66
N PHE A 402 -86.62 76.38 16.64
CA PHE A 402 -88.08 76.36 16.86
C PHE A 402 -88.60 77.59 17.64
N ASP A 403 -87.81 78.67 17.73
CA ASP A 403 -88.17 79.89 18.46
C ASP A 403 -88.88 80.91 17.55
N GLU A 404 -89.99 81.48 18.03
CA GLU A 404 -90.75 82.53 17.34
C GLU A 404 -89.96 83.84 17.27
N LEU A 405 -89.86 84.46 16.07
CA LEU A 405 -89.13 85.72 15.90
C LEU A 405 -90.09 86.92 16.00
N THR A 406 -89.95 87.70 17.07
CA THR A 406 -90.84 88.82 17.41
C THR A 406 -90.17 90.19 17.20
N CYS A 407 -90.97 91.23 16.88
CA CYS A 407 -90.46 92.61 16.90
C CYS A 407 -90.20 93.07 18.34
N HIS A 408 -89.39 94.12 18.55
CA HIS A 408 -88.95 94.54 19.90
C HIS A 408 -90.06 94.92 20.90
N CYS A 409 -91.30 95.14 20.45
CA CYS A 409 -92.46 95.38 21.32
C CYS A 409 -93.42 94.17 21.41
N GLY A 410 -93.15 93.06 20.71
CA GLY A 410 -93.94 91.83 20.72
C GLY A 410 -95.22 91.84 19.88
N ALA A 411 -95.51 92.94 19.14
CA ALA A 411 -96.79 93.12 18.45
C ALA A 411 -96.88 92.41 17.08
N SER A 412 -95.76 92.00 16.49
CA SER A 412 -95.71 91.26 15.23
C SER A 412 -94.74 90.09 15.35
N VAL A 413 -95.17 88.91 14.87
CA VAL A 413 -94.50 87.63 15.11
C VAL A 413 -94.38 86.87 13.78
N ILE A 414 -93.19 86.34 13.51
CA ILE A 414 -92.95 85.38 12.44
C ILE A 414 -92.84 83.99 13.10
N TYR A 415 -93.69 83.06 12.68
CA TYR A 415 -93.75 81.70 13.23
C TYR A 415 -92.78 80.75 12.49
N PRO A 416 -92.25 79.71 13.17
CA PRO A 416 -91.30 78.76 12.58
C PRO A 416 -91.82 78.03 11.33
N PRO A 417 -90.93 77.61 10.41
CA PRO A 417 -89.46 77.66 10.49
C PRO A 417 -88.87 79.02 10.08
N VAL A 418 -87.91 79.53 10.87
CA VAL A 418 -87.23 80.82 10.61
C VAL A 418 -85.75 80.58 10.29
N PRO A 419 -85.29 80.82 9.05
CA PRO A 419 -83.89 80.66 8.67
C PRO A 419 -82.97 81.62 9.44
N CYS A 420 -81.74 81.19 9.73
CA CYS A 420 -80.77 82.03 10.45
C CYS A 420 -80.44 83.30 9.65
N GLY A 421 -80.56 84.48 10.28
CA GLY A 421 -80.28 85.78 9.66
C GLY A 421 -81.52 86.61 9.25
N THR A 422 -82.74 86.11 9.49
CA THR A 422 -83.99 86.83 9.21
C THR A 422 -84.16 88.03 10.16
N ARG A 423 -84.43 89.25 9.63
CA ARG A 423 -84.61 90.47 10.43
C ARG A 423 -86.02 90.53 11.07
N PRO A 424 -86.18 91.12 12.27
CA PRO A 424 -87.49 91.24 12.92
C PRO A 424 -88.51 92.04 12.07
N PRO A 425 -89.82 91.70 12.10
CA PRO A 425 -90.85 92.41 11.33
C PRO A 425 -91.05 93.86 11.80
N GLU A 426 -91.27 94.81 10.88
CA GLU A 426 -91.50 96.23 11.19
C GLU A 426 -92.88 96.49 11.83
N CYS A 427 -92.93 97.35 12.85
CA CYS A 427 -94.12 97.63 13.65
C CYS A 427 -94.70 99.02 13.34
N THR A 428 -95.98 99.12 12.97
CA THR A 428 -96.66 100.37 12.60
C THR A 428 -97.56 100.96 13.70
N GLN A 429 -97.46 100.50 14.95
CA GLN A 429 -98.36 100.91 16.05
C GLN A 429 -97.68 101.89 17.02
N THR A 430 -98.36 102.99 17.35
CA THR A 430 -97.93 104.02 18.30
C THR A 430 -98.12 103.57 19.75
N CYS A 431 -97.02 103.56 20.50
CA CYS A 431 -96.96 103.14 21.90
C CYS A 431 -97.53 104.22 22.84
N ALA A 432 -98.51 103.84 23.69
CA ALA A 432 -99.05 104.72 24.73
C ALA A 432 -99.33 103.97 26.04
N ARG A 433 -98.86 104.55 27.15
CA ARG A 433 -98.99 104.13 28.55
C ARG A 433 -100.20 104.82 29.24
N VAL A 434 -100.92 104.05 30.09
CA VAL A 434 -101.48 104.37 31.45
C VAL A 434 -102.87 105.10 31.68
N HIS A 435 -103.63 104.55 32.67
CA HIS A 435 -104.64 105.06 33.67
C HIS A 435 -106.20 104.97 33.51
N GLU A 436 -106.92 105.17 34.65
CA GLU A 436 -108.24 104.65 35.15
C GLU A 436 -109.54 105.48 34.92
N CYS A 437 -110.71 104.82 35.16
CA CYS A 437 -112.13 105.24 35.39
C CYS A 437 -113.00 105.61 34.15
N ASP A 438 -114.34 105.48 34.04
CA ASP A 438 -115.49 105.14 34.90
C ASP A 438 -116.73 104.80 34.00
N HIS A 439 -117.81 104.14 34.52
CA HIS A 439 -119.24 104.06 34.01
C HIS A 439 -119.86 102.73 33.47
N PRO A 440 -121.21 102.54 33.58
CA PRO A 440 -121.86 101.26 33.96
C PRO A 440 -122.79 100.58 32.91
N GLY A 441 -123.23 99.34 33.18
CA GLY A 441 -124.52 98.84 32.67
C GLY A 441 -124.75 97.32 32.50
N LYS A 442 -125.31 96.69 33.55
CA LYS A 442 -126.29 95.56 33.56
C LYS A 442 -125.83 94.10 33.28
N ALA A 443 -126.03 93.26 34.31
CA ALA A 443 -126.01 91.78 34.33
C ALA A 443 -127.28 91.19 33.65
N GLN A 444 -127.38 89.94 33.20
CA GLN A 444 -126.90 88.66 33.75
C GLN A 444 -127.20 87.52 32.74
N ALA A 445 -126.25 86.58 32.52
CA ALA A 445 -126.46 85.14 32.18
C ALA A 445 -125.09 84.48 31.87
N ASN A 446 -124.29 84.19 32.90
CA ASN A 446 -122.87 83.80 32.81
C ASN A 446 -122.57 82.44 33.46
N GLU A 447 -123.35 81.40 33.16
CA GLU A 447 -123.18 80.08 33.80
C GLU A 447 -122.69 78.99 32.82
N GLN A 448 -122.98 79.09 31.52
CA GLN A 448 -122.53 78.11 30.52
C GLN A 448 -121.09 78.32 30.00
N ARG A 449 -120.51 79.52 30.19
CA ARG A 449 -119.12 79.83 29.76
C ARG A 449 -118.06 79.25 30.68
N TYR A 450 -118.35 79.09 31.98
CA TYR A 450 -117.37 78.59 32.96
C TYR A 450 -117.06 77.10 32.77
N SER A 451 -118.03 76.26 32.40
CA SER A 451 -117.77 74.81 32.20
C SER A 451 -116.90 74.51 30.99
N LYS A 452 -117.12 75.17 29.83
CA LYS A 452 -116.28 74.98 28.64
C LYS A 452 -114.85 75.49 28.83
N LEU A 453 -114.68 76.57 29.61
CA LEU A 453 -113.36 77.08 29.95
C LEU A 453 -112.63 76.15 30.91
N LYS A 454 -113.34 75.55 31.89
CA LYS A 454 -112.77 74.56 32.82
C LYS A 454 -112.33 73.27 32.11
N GLU A 455 -113.09 72.82 31.12
CA GLU A 455 -112.75 71.66 30.29
C GLU A 455 -111.52 71.92 29.43
N LYS A 456 -111.45 73.08 28.75
CA LYS A 456 -110.25 73.50 28.00
C LYS A 456 -109.03 73.72 28.88
N TYR A 457 -109.20 74.28 30.08
CA TYR A 457 -108.11 74.42 31.04
C TYR A 457 -107.61 73.05 31.52
N SER A 458 -108.51 72.09 31.74
CA SER A 458 -108.13 70.72 32.14
C SER A 458 -107.43 69.97 31.00
N GLU A 459 -107.88 70.11 29.75
CA GLU A 459 -107.19 69.59 28.56
C GLU A 459 -105.79 70.21 28.41
N LEU A 460 -105.65 71.51 28.63
CA LEU A 460 -104.36 72.20 28.53
C LEU A 460 -103.39 71.75 29.63
N VAL A 461 -103.87 71.61 30.86
CA VAL A 461 -103.07 71.10 31.99
C VAL A 461 -102.64 69.65 31.74
N GLN A 462 -103.53 68.81 31.21
CA GLN A 462 -103.21 67.43 30.87
C GLN A 462 -102.19 67.33 29.74
N ASN A 463 -102.37 68.11 28.66
CA ASN A 463 -101.42 68.20 27.55
C ASN A 463 -100.06 68.73 28.03
N HIS A 464 -100.04 69.70 28.93
CA HIS A 464 -98.81 70.22 29.53
C HIS A 464 -98.10 69.15 30.37
N ALA A 465 -98.83 68.39 31.19
CA ALA A 465 -98.28 67.28 31.96
C ALA A 465 -97.73 66.15 31.07
N ASP A 466 -98.42 65.82 29.98
CA ASP A 466 -97.96 64.80 29.02
C ASP A 466 -96.76 65.28 28.20
N LEU A 467 -96.69 66.57 27.85
CA LEU A 467 -95.50 67.18 27.24
C LEU A 467 -94.30 67.21 28.19
N LEU A 468 -94.50 67.51 29.47
CA LEU A 468 -93.43 67.43 30.48
C LEU A 468 -92.92 65.99 30.65
N ARG A 469 -93.82 65.00 30.62
CA ARG A 469 -93.44 63.57 30.70
C ARG A 469 -92.65 63.14 29.45
N LYS A 470 -93.08 63.56 28.25
CA LYS A 470 -92.35 63.33 27.00
C LYS A 470 -91.00 64.04 26.98
N ASN A 471 -90.92 65.27 27.47
CA ASN A 471 -89.66 66.02 27.57
C ASN A 471 -88.67 65.35 28.53
N ALA A 472 -89.15 64.87 29.68
CA ALA A 472 -88.33 64.09 30.61
C ALA A 472 -87.83 62.77 30.00
N GLU A 473 -88.67 62.06 29.24
CA GLU A 473 -88.28 60.82 28.55
C GLU A 473 -87.26 61.08 27.42
N VAL A 474 -87.47 62.11 26.60
CA VAL A 474 -86.50 62.52 25.58
C VAL A 474 -85.18 62.96 26.22
N THR A 475 -85.22 63.71 27.33
CA THR A 475 -84.01 64.10 28.08
C THR A 475 -83.26 62.88 28.61
N LYS A 476 -83.98 61.86 29.09
CA LYS A 476 -83.39 60.59 29.53
C LYS A 476 -82.76 59.84 28.36
N GLN A 477 -83.45 59.72 27.23
CA GLN A 477 -82.90 59.07 26.02
C GLN A 477 -81.65 59.79 25.50
N VAL A 478 -81.65 61.13 25.49
CA VAL A 478 -80.47 61.94 25.15
C VAL A 478 -79.32 61.70 26.13
N SER A 479 -79.59 61.56 27.44
CA SER A 479 -78.55 61.27 28.42
C SER A 479 -77.91 59.88 28.24
N VAL A 480 -78.71 58.86 27.93
CA VAL A 480 -78.23 57.49 27.65
C VAL A 480 -77.45 57.45 26.35
N ALA A 481 -77.93 58.14 25.30
CA ALA A 481 -77.23 58.25 24.03
C ALA A 481 -75.89 58.99 24.18
N ARG A 482 -75.83 60.05 25.00
CA ARG A 482 -74.58 60.75 25.34
C ARG A 482 -73.60 59.86 26.09
N GLN A 483 -74.07 59.06 27.03
CA GLN A 483 -73.21 58.12 27.75
C GLN A 483 -72.66 57.03 26.82
N ALA A 484 -73.51 56.45 25.98
CA ALA A 484 -73.10 55.48 24.97
C ALA A 484 -72.09 56.08 23.96
N GLN A 485 -72.24 57.36 23.62
CA GLN A 485 -71.28 58.08 22.76
C GLN A 485 -69.92 58.24 23.45
N VAL A 486 -69.89 58.58 24.73
CA VAL A 486 -68.64 58.69 25.52
C VAL A 486 -67.95 57.33 25.65
N ASP A 487 -68.71 56.25 25.87
CA ASP A 487 -68.17 54.91 25.98
C ASP A 487 -67.60 54.41 24.63
N LEU A 488 -68.28 54.68 23.51
CA LEU A 488 -67.78 54.44 22.16
C LEU A 488 -66.52 55.26 21.83
N GLU A 489 -66.45 56.52 22.28
CA GLU A 489 -65.26 57.37 22.11
C GLU A 489 -64.06 56.84 22.92
N ARG A 490 -64.30 56.21 24.08
CA ARG A 490 -63.27 55.56 24.89
C ARG A 490 -62.76 54.28 24.23
N GLU A 491 -63.65 53.39 23.80
CA GLU A 491 -63.27 52.15 23.10
C GLU A 491 -62.55 52.44 21.77
N LYS A 492 -62.98 53.48 21.03
CA LYS A 492 -62.28 53.99 19.85
C LYS A 492 -60.83 54.36 20.17
N LYS A 493 -60.60 55.11 21.24
CA LYS A 493 -59.26 55.55 21.64
C LYS A 493 -58.38 54.35 22.01
N GLU A 494 -58.93 53.36 22.71
CA GLU A 494 -58.22 52.12 23.05
C GLU A 494 -57.86 51.30 21.80
N LEU A 495 -58.76 51.22 20.81
CA LEU A 495 -58.52 50.58 19.51
C LEU A 495 -57.48 51.33 18.66
N GLU A 496 -57.55 52.66 18.59
CA GLU A 496 -56.57 53.52 17.90
C GLU A 496 -55.17 53.35 18.52
N ASP A 497 -55.06 53.34 19.84
CA ASP A 497 -53.81 53.09 20.56
C ASP A 497 -53.30 51.65 20.32
N SER A 498 -54.20 50.67 20.22
CA SER A 498 -53.83 49.28 19.92
C SER A 498 -53.31 49.11 18.49
N PHE A 499 -53.95 49.80 17.53
CA PHE A 499 -53.54 49.80 16.12
C PHE A 499 -52.20 50.51 15.94
N ALA A 500 -51.97 51.63 16.62
CA ALA A 500 -50.67 52.31 16.61
C ALA A 500 -49.54 51.40 17.10
N ARG A 501 -49.76 50.64 18.18
CA ARG A 501 -48.78 49.67 18.70
C ARG A 501 -48.50 48.53 17.72
N VAL A 502 -49.54 47.93 17.13
CA VAL A 502 -49.39 46.83 16.16
C VAL A 502 -48.73 47.33 14.87
N SER A 503 -49.08 48.52 14.40
CA SER A 503 -48.45 49.16 13.23
C SER A 503 -46.97 49.43 13.46
N GLU A 504 -46.59 49.95 14.63
CA GLU A 504 -45.18 50.19 14.97
C GLU A 504 -44.39 48.87 15.08
N GLN A 505 -44.98 47.83 15.66
CA GLN A 505 -44.39 46.51 15.75
C GLN A 505 -44.21 45.85 14.36
N ALA A 506 -45.20 45.95 13.48
CA ALA A 506 -45.11 45.46 12.11
C ALA A 506 -43.99 46.19 11.35
N GLN A 507 -43.91 47.51 11.49
CA GLN A 507 -42.90 48.33 10.82
C GLN A 507 -41.46 48.01 11.30
N ARG A 508 -41.27 47.74 12.60
CA ARG A 508 -39.98 47.25 13.13
C ARG A 508 -39.60 45.88 12.56
N LYS A 509 -40.53 44.93 12.50
CA LYS A 509 -40.27 43.60 11.92
C LYS A 509 -39.96 43.66 10.43
N THR A 510 -40.62 44.53 9.68
CA THR A 510 -40.31 44.74 8.25
C THR A 510 -38.91 45.33 8.06
N GLN A 511 -38.50 46.26 8.92
CA GLN A 511 -37.15 46.82 8.89
C GLN A 511 -36.10 45.76 9.22
N GLU A 512 -36.31 44.97 10.28
CA GLU A 512 -35.43 43.85 10.65
C GLU A 512 -35.31 42.82 9.50
N GLN A 513 -36.43 42.48 8.84
CA GLN A 513 -36.42 41.62 7.65
C GLN A 513 -35.66 42.22 6.48
N GLN A 514 -35.77 43.54 6.23
CA GLN A 514 -35.00 44.23 5.20
C GLN A 514 -33.50 44.20 5.46
N ASP A 515 -33.08 44.43 6.71
CA ASP A 515 -31.67 44.41 7.10
C ASP A 515 -31.07 43.01 6.94
N VAL A 516 -31.81 41.95 7.30
CA VAL A 516 -31.41 40.54 7.05
C VAL A 516 -31.26 40.26 5.56
N LEU A 517 -32.17 40.78 4.73
CA LEU A 517 -32.16 40.62 3.28
C LEU A 517 -30.96 41.32 2.61
N GLU A 518 -30.62 42.52 3.07
CA GLU A 518 -29.43 43.26 2.64
C GLU A 518 -28.14 42.51 3.00
N ASN A 519 -28.05 42.00 4.23
CA ASN A 519 -26.90 41.24 4.70
C ASN A 519 -26.68 39.96 3.88
N LEU A 520 -27.74 39.16 3.66
CA LEU A 520 -27.66 37.94 2.84
C LEU A 520 -27.26 38.25 1.39
N LYS A 521 -27.74 39.34 0.81
CA LYS A 521 -27.31 39.78 -0.54
C LYS A 521 -25.82 40.13 -0.58
N HIS A 522 -25.32 40.79 0.46
CA HIS A 522 -23.91 41.17 0.55
C HIS A 522 -23.00 39.94 0.72
N GLU A 523 -23.37 38.99 1.59
CA GLU A 523 -22.66 37.72 1.78
C GLU A 523 -22.67 36.85 0.51
N LEU A 524 -23.79 36.83 -0.23
CA LEU A 524 -23.87 36.12 -1.51
C LEU A 524 -22.98 36.75 -2.58
N ALA A 525 -22.93 38.09 -2.64
CA ALA A 525 -22.09 38.81 -3.60
C ALA A 525 -20.59 38.60 -3.35
N THR A 526 -20.18 38.66 -2.08
CA THR A 526 -18.78 38.39 -1.68
C THR A 526 -18.38 36.95 -1.97
N SER A 527 -19.20 35.97 -1.58
CA SER A 527 -18.95 34.54 -1.87
C SER A 527 -18.86 34.25 -3.38
N ARG A 528 -19.69 34.89 -4.21
CA ARG A 528 -19.61 34.75 -5.68
C ARG A 528 -18.34 35.35 -6.26
N GLN A 529 -17.90 36.50 -5.74
CA GLN A 529 -16.68 37.15 -6.19
C GLN A 529 -15.42 36.32 -5.84
N GLU A 530 -15.36 35.76 -4.63
CA GLU A 530 -14.29 34.84 -4.21
C GLU A 530 -14.21 33.60 -5.09
N LEU A 531 -15.36 33.00 -5.41
CA LEU A 531 -15.47 31.85 -6.31
C LEU A 531 -14.95 32.18 -7.71
N GLN A 532 -15.27 33.36 -8.25
CA GLN A 532 -14.81 33.80 -9.57
C GLN A 532 -13.29 33.98 -9.63
N VAL A 533 -12.69 34.59 -8.60
CA VAL A 533 -11.23 34.76 -8.51
C VAL A 533 -10.52 33.41 -8.44
N LEU A 534 -10.99 32.50 -7.58
CA LEU A 534 -10.45 31.14 -7.46
C LEU A 534 -10.54 30.36 -8.78
N HIS A 535 -11.66 30.49 -9.50
CA HIS A 535 -11.82 29.84 -10.80
C HIS A 535 -10.80 30.34 -11.83
N SER A 536 -10.57 31.65 -11.92
CA SER A 536 -9.61 32.24 -12.86
C SER A 536 -8.15 31.84 -12.56
N SER A 537 -7.80 31.71 -11.27
CA SER A 537 -6.48 31.25 -10.84
C SER A 537 -6.25 29.76 -11.15
N LEU A 538 -7.28 28.93 -11.06
CA LEU A 538 -7.17 27.49 -11.37
C LEU A 538 -6.98 27.25 -12.87
N GLU A 539 -7.65 28.05 -13.72
CA GLU A 539 -7.57 27.94 -15.18
C GLU A 539 -6.19 28.33 -15.71
N THR A 540 -5.61 29.41 -15.19
CA THR A 540 -4.24 29.83 -15.53
C THR A 540 -3.18 28.82 -15.07
N SER A 541 -3.35 28.24 -13.88
CA SER A 541 -2.50 27.15 -13.40
C SER A 541 -2.58 25.91 -14.30
N ALA A 542 -3.78 25.50 -14.73
CA ALA A 542 -3.97 24.35 -15.61
C ALA A 542 -3.31 24.54 -16.99
N GLN A 543 -3.35 25.75 -17.55
CA GLN A 543 -2.65 26.06 -18.81
C GLN A 543 -1.13 25.96 -18.67
N SER A 544 -0.56 26.36 -17.53
CA SER A 544 0.88 26.24 -17.28
C SER A 544 1.33 24.79 -17.13
N GLU A 545 0.52 23.95 -16.49
CA GLU A 545 0.76 22.51 -16.31
C GLU A 545 0.76 21.76 -17.65
N ALA A 546 -0.20 22.05 -18.53
CA ALA A 546 -0.26 21.47 -19.86
C ALA A 546 1.00 21.73 -20.68
N LYS A 547 1.65 22.89 -20.50
CA LYS A 547 2.90 23.26 -21.18
C LYS A 547 4.11 22.49 -20.64
N TRP A 548 4.16 22.21 -19.35
CA TRP A 548 5.24 21.42 -18.74
C TRP A 548 5.14 19.93 -19.09
N LEU A 549 3.92 19.39 -19.17
CA LEU A 549 3.69 17.99 -19.56
C LEU A 549 4.19 17.70 -20.97
N THR A 550 4.02 18.62 -21.93
CA THR A 550 4.58 18.48 -23.28
C THR A 550 6.10 18.47 -23.27
N GLN A 551 6.74 19.32 -22.46
CA GLN A 551 8.20 19.37 -22.33
C GLN A 551 8.78 18.07 -21.72
N ILE A 552 8.09 17.48 -20.74
CA ILE A 552 8.50 16.20 -20.12
C ILE A 552 8.42 15.06 -21.13
N ALA A 553 7.35 14.98 -21.92
CA ALA A 553 7.20 13.93 -22.93
C ALA A 553 8.32 13.95 -23.99
N GLU A 554 8.84 15.13 -24.33
CA GLU A 554 10.00 15.27 -25.22
C GLU A 554 11.30 14.74 -24.58
N LEU A 555 11.53 15.00 -23.29
CA LEU A 555 12.69 14.50 -22.56
C LEU A 555 12.65 12.98 -22.34
N GLU A 556 11.48 12.41 -22.06
CA GLU A 556 11.30 10.95 -21.94
C GLU A 556 11.65 10.22 -23.24
N LYS A 557 11.31 10.82 -24.38
CA LYS A 557 11.68 10.29 -25.70
C LYS A 557 13.19 10.29 -25.92
N GLU A 558 13.89 11.34 -25.50
CA GLU A 558 15.36 11.39 -25.56
C GLU A 558 16.00 10.34 -24.63
N GLN A 559 15.48 10.19 -23.40
CA GLN A 559 15.96 9.17 -22.44
C GLN A 559 15.84 7.75 -23.01
N GLY A 560 14.71 7.43 -23.64
CA GLY A 560 14.50 6.13 -24.28
C GLY A 560 15.51 5.84 -25.40
N SER A 561 15.89 6.88 -26.16
CA SER A 561 16.92 6.74 -27.21
C SER A 561 18.31 6.42 -26.64
N LEU A 562 18.68 7.05 -25.52
CA LEU A 562 19.96 6.84 -24.83
C LEU A 562 20.03 5.47 -24.15
N ALA A 563 18.94 5.02 -23.51
CA ALA A 563 18.86 3.69 -22.91
C ALA A 563 19.04 2.56 -23.94
N THR A 564 18.45 2.74 -25.13
CA THR A 564 18.60 1.77 -26.24
C THR A 564 20.05 1.69 -26.72
N ALA A 565 20.74 2.83 -26.82
CA ALA A 565 22.15 2.87 -27.20
C ALA A 565 23.07 2.23 -26.13
N ALA A 566 22.76 2.39 -24.84
CA ALA A 566 23.49 1.76 -23.75
C ALA A 566 23.35 0.23 -23.79
N ALA A 567 22.14 -0.29 -23.99
CA ALA A 567 21.89 -1.73 -24.09
C ALA A 567 22.61 -2.38 -25.28
N GLN A 568 22.70 -1.68 -26.42
CA GLN A 568 23.48 -2.16 -27.56
C GLN A 568 24.97 -2.31 -27.21
N ARG A 569 25.53 -1.34 -26.47
CA ARG A 569 26.94 -1.34 -26.08
C ARG A 569 27.26 -2.48 -25.10
N GLU A 570 26.31 -2.84 -24.23
CA GLU A 570 26.48 -3.95 -23.28
C GLU A 570 26.51 -5.32 -23.96
N VAL A 571 25.69 -5.51 -25.00
CA VAL A 571 25.74 -6.70 -25.86
C VAL A 571 27.08 -6.83 -26.58
N GLU A 572 27.63 -5.72 -27.08
CA GLU A 572 28.97 -5.70 -27.70
C GLU A 572 30.07 -6.09 -26.70
N PHE A 573 30.00 -5.61 -25.46
CA PHE A 573 30.96 -5.97 -24.40
C PHE A 573 30.89 -7.45 -24.01
N SER A 574 29.69 -8.03 -23.92
CA SER A 574 29.53 -9.47 -23.65
C SER A 574 30.16 -10.31 -24.77
N ALA A 575 29.91 -9.94 -26.03
CA ALA A 575 30.47 -10.68 -27.17
C ALA A 575 32.01 -10.65 -27.20
N LEU A 576 32.62 -9.53 -26.79
CA LEU A 576 34.08 -9.42 -26.67
C LEU A 576 34.65 -10.28 -25.53
N ARG A 577 33.92 -10.42 -24.41
CA ARG A 577 34.32 -11.28 -23.28
C ARG A 577 34.35 -12.75 -23.69
N ASP A 578 33.31 -13.23 -24.37
CA ASP A 578 33.22 -14.61 -24.86
C ASP A 578 34.35 -14.94 -25.85
N GLN A 579 34.74 -13.96 -26.69
CA GLN A 579 35.88 -14.10 -27.60
C GLN A 579 37.20 -14.26 -26.83
N LEU A 580 37.42 -13.46 -25.78
CA LEU A 580 38.63 -13.53 -24.96
C LEU A 580 38.77 -14.92 -24.30
N GLU A 581 37.70 -15.41 -23.69
CA GLU A 581 37.68 -16.73 -23.04
C GLU A 581 37.94 -17.86 -24.04
N SER A 582 37.30 -17.83 -25.21
CA SER A 582 37.54 -18.80 -26.29
C SER A 582 39.00 -18.81 -26.76
N THR A 583 39.65 -17.63 -26.85
CA THR A 583 41.05 -17.55 -27.25
C THR A 583 42.00 -18.09 -26.18
N GLN A 584 41.66 -17.93 -24.91
CA GLN A 584 42.47 -18.38 -23.78
C GLN A 584 42.49 -19.91 -23.68
N ILE A 585 41.34 -20.56 -23.88
CA ILE A 585 41.20 -22.03 -23.94
C ILE A 585 42.00 -22.62 -25.11
N LYS A 586 41.93 -22.00 -26.30
CA LYS A 586 42.69 -22.46 -27.49
C LYS A 586 44.20 -22.40 -27.27
N LEU A 587 44.68 -21.37 -26.59
CA LEU A 587 46.10 -21.18 -26.32
C LEU A 587 46.64 -22.22 -25.32
N ALA A 588 45.91 -22.48 -24.24
CA ALA A 588 46.26 -23.49 -23.24
C ALA A 588 46.33 -24.91 -23.84
N SER A 589 45.36 -25.27 -24.68
CA SER A 589 45.34 -26.56 -25.39
C SER A 589 46.53 -26.73 -26.35
N ALA A 590 46.92 -25.68 -27.08
CA ALA A 590 48.08 -25.73 -27.97
C ALA A 590 49.39 -25.96 -27.19
N GLN A 591 49.54 -25.36 -26.01
CA GLN A 591 50.72 -25.51 -25.16
C GLN A 591 50.80 -26.90 -24.50
N ALA A 592 49.67 -27.46 -24.05
CA ALA A 592 49.58 -28.83 -23.55
C ALA A 592 49.96 -29.86 -24.63
N ASN A 593 49.49 -29.69 -25.87
CA ASN A 593 49.87 -30.55 -27.00
C ASN A 593 51.37 -30.52 -27.30
N HIS A 594 52.00 -29.34 -27.24
CA HIS A 594 53.45 -29.21 -27.46
C HIS A 594 54.24 -29.88 -26.34
N LEU A 595 53.81 -29.76 -25.08
CA LEU A 595 54.40 -30.48 -23.94
C LEU A 595 54.37 -32.00 -24.15
N LEU A 596 53.21 -32.55 -24.53
CA LEU A 596 53.06 -33.99 -24.77
C LEU A 596 53.95 -34.51 -25.91
N SER A 597 54.17 -33.70 -26.95
CA SER A 597 55.12 -34.02 -28.03
C SER A 597 56.57 -34.13 -27.52
N LYS A 598 56.99 -33.21 -26.65
CA LYS A 598 58.33 -33.21 -26.04
C LYS A 598 58.52 -34.40 -25.09
N VAL A 599 57.51 -34.68 -24.26
CA VAL A 599 57.47 -35.86 -23.39
C VAL A 599 57.64 -37.16 -24.19
N LYS A 600 56.99 -37.27 -25.35
CA LYS A 600 57.15 -38.42 -26.25
C LYS A 600 58.56 -38.54 -26.82
N ALA A 601 59.17 -37.42 -27.23
CA ALA A 601 60.55 -37.40 -27.74
C ALA A 601 61.57 -37.85 -26.67
N VAL A 602 61.39 -37.39 -25.43
CA VAL A 602 62.19 -37.85 -24.28
C VAL A 602 62.04 -39.37 -24.08
N SER A 603 60.82 -39.89 -24.07
CA SER A 603 60.59 -41.34 -23.87
C SER A 603 61.33 -42.19 -24.92
N SER A 604 61.29 -41.80 -26.20
CA SER A 604 62.05 -42.49 -27.25
C SER A 604 63.56 -42.35 -27.09
N CYS A 605 64.04 -41.20 -26.61
CA CYS A 605 65.46 -41.00 -26.29
C CYS A 605 65.92 -41.91 -25.13
N LEU A 606 65.08 -42.13 -24.12
CA LEU A 606 65.38 -43.01 -23.00
C LEU A 606 65.51 -44.48 -23.43
N GLU A 607 64.62 -44.95 -24.31
CA GLU A 607 64.71 -46.30 -24.88
C GLU A 607 66.02 -46.49 -25.67
N GLN A 608 66.41 -45.49 -26.46
CA GLN A 608 67.65 -45.54 -27.21
C GLN A 608 68.88 -45.47 -26.30
N LEU A 609 68.80 -44.68 -25.22
CA LEU A 609 69.88 -44.55 -24.24
C LEU A 609 70.12 -45.85 -23.48
N GLU A 610 69.07 -46.56 -23.06
CA GLU A 610 69.18 -47.88 -22.42
C GLU A 610 69.80 -48.91 -23.36
N LYS A 611 69.41 -48.88 -24.64
CA LYS A 611 70.01 -49.75 -25.66
C LYS A 611 71.51 -49.48 -25.81
N ASN A 612 71.90 -48.22 -25.99
CA ASN A 612 73.30 -47.83 -26.17
C ASN A 612 74.13 -48.08 -24.90
N HIS A 613 73.53 -47.89 -23.73
CA HIS A 613 74.15 -48.20 -22.43
C HIS A 613 74.41 -49.71 -22.29
N SER A 614 73.44 -50.56 -22.63
CA SER A 614 73.64 -52.02 -22.62
C SER A 614 74.69 -52.50 -23.63
N GLN A 615 74.78 -51.87 -24.80
CA GLN A 615 75.82 -52.16 -25.80
C GLN A 615 77.21 -51.75 -25.32
N TYR A 616 77.33 -50.58 -24.68
CA TYR A 616 78.57 -50.11 -24.08
C TYR A 616 79.08 -51.06 -22.97
N LEU A 617 78.19 -51.61 -22.14
CA LEU A 617 78.54 -52.60 -21.13
C LEU A 617 79.11 -53.92 -21.70
N VAL A 618 78.76 -54.25 -22.95
CA VAL A 618 79.26 -55.44 -23.66
C VAL A 618 80.56 -55.14 -24.41
N CYS A 619 80.70 -53.94 -24.99
CA CYS A 619 81.88 -53.51 -25.75
C CYS A 619 82.27 -52.06 -25.41
N PRO A 620 83.14 -51.86 -24.40
CA PRO A 620 83.50 -50.52 -23.91
C PRO A 620 84.33 -49.66 -24.90
N GLU A 621 84.79 -50.23 -26.02
CA GLU A 621 85.62 -49.54 -27.00
C GLU A 621 84.83 -48.54 -27.87
N ASP A 622 83.49 -48.61 -27.90
CA ASP A 622 82.61 -47.71 -28.67
C ASP A 622 81.65 -46.91 -27.78
N ILE A 623 82.13 -45.77 -27.28
CA ILE A 623 81.39 -44.87 -26.38
C ILE A 623 80.57 -43.80 -27.13
N SER A 624 80.76 -43.65 -28.44
CA SER A 624 80.27 -42.51 -29.21
C SER A 624 78.74 -42.44 -29.24
N GLU A 625 78.07 -43.58 -29.43
CA GLU A 625 76.61 -43.66 -29.48
C GLU A 625 75.97 -43.43 -28.11
N LEU A 626 76.63 -43.85 -27.03
CA LEU A 626 76.18 -43.60 -25.65
C LEU A 626 76.29 -42.10 -25.31
N LEU A 627 77.41 -41.46 -25.63
CA LEU A 627 77.60 -40.01 -25.44
C LEU A 627 76.60 -39.19 -26.23
N HIS A 628 76.26 -39.62 -27.45
CA HIS A 628 75.24 -38.98 -28.27
C HIS A 628 73.85 -39.04 -27.60
N SER A 629 73.44 -40.21 -27.11
CA SER A 629 72.17 -40.38 -26.40
C SER A 629 72.10 -39.61 -25.07
N ILE A 630 73.21 -39.53 -24.33
CA ILE A 630 73.33 -38.72 -23.10
C ILE A 630 73.14 -37.23 -23.42
N THR A 631 73.82 -36.74 -24.46
CA THR A 631 73.73 -35.34 -24.89
C THR A 631 72.32 -34.99 -25.36
N LEU A 632 71.68 -35.89 -26.12
CA LEU A 632 70.30 -35.72 -26.57
C LEU A 632 69.31 -35.73 -25.39
N LEU A 633 69.51 -36.61 -24.40
CA LEU A 633 68.67 -36.65 -23.20
C LEU A 633 68.76 -35.33 -22.41
N ALA A 634 69.96 -34.78 -22.23
CA ALA A 634 70.14 -33.50 -21.54
C ALA A 634 69.40 -32.35 -22.26
N HIS A 635 69.48 -32.32 -23.59
CA HIS A 635 68.78 -31.31 -24.40
C HIS A 635 67.25 -31.46 -24.30
N LEU A 636 66.72 -32.66 -24.50
CA LEU A 636 65.27 -32.92 -24.45
C LEU A 636 64.69 -32.73 -23.04
N THR A 637 65.49 -32.97 -22.00
CA THR A 637 65.12 -32.70 -20.60
C THR A 637 64.96 -31.22 -20.36
N SER A 638 65.91 -30.39 -20.82
CA SER A 638 65.81 -28.93 -20.74
C SER A 638 64.57 -28.42 -21.48
N ASP A 639 64.35 -28.87 -22.72
CA ASP A 639 63.18 -28.51 -23.53
C ASP A 639 61.86 -28.85 -22.84
N THR A 640 61.78 -30.03 -22.22
CA THR A 640 60.57 -30.51 -21.53
C THR A 640 60.26 -29.68 -20.28
N ILE A 641 61.28 -29.26 -19.53
CA ILE A 641 61.12 -28.39 -18.35
C ILE A 641 60.66 -26.99 -18.76
N ILE A 642 61.27 -26.41 -19.81
CA ILE A 642 60.87 -25.09 -20.34
C ILE A 642 59.41 -25.14 -20.81
N GLN A 643 59.05 -26.17 -21.57
CA GLN A 643 57.68 -26.33 -22.06
C GLN A 643 56.69 -26.61 -20.93
N GLY A 644 57.08 -27.35 -19.90
CA GLY A 644 56.26 -27.58 -18.70
C GLY A 644 55.99 -26.29 -17.94
N SER A 645 56.99 -25.40 -17.80
CA SER A 645 56.82 -24.08 -17.20
C SER A 645 55.91 -23.17 -18.04
N ALA A 646 56.09 -23.15 -19.36
CA ALA A 646 55.25 -22.36 -20.26
C ALA A 646 53.77 -22.81 -20.23
N THR A 647 53.53 -24.12 -20.10
CA THR A 647 52.20 -24.69 -19.93
C THR A 647 51.62 -24.36 -18.55
N SER A 648 52.43 -24.37 -17.49
CA SER A 648 51.99 -24.05 -16.12
C SER A 648 51.51 -22.60 -15.97
N LEU A 649 52.17 -21.63 -16.62
CA LEU A 649 51.77 -20.21 -16.62
C LEU A 649 50.37 -19.94 -17.20
N ARG A 650 49.83 -20.92 -17.92
CA ARG A 650 48.59 -20.79 -18.70
C ARG A 650 47.56 -21.86 -18.30
N ALA A 651 47.90 -22.71 -17.34
CA ALA A 651 47.06 -23.72 -16.75
C ALA A 651 46.33 -23.17 -15.50
N PRO A 652 45.23 -23.80 -15.07
CA PRO A 652 44.64 -23.51 -13.77
C PRO A 652 45.63 -23.76 -12.61
N PRO A 653 45.45 -23.13 -11.44
CA PRO A 653 46.44 -23.11 -10.35
C PRO A 653 46.88 -24.51 -9.88
N GLU A 654 45.93 -25.43 -9.64
CA GLU A 654 46.24 -26.78 -9.14
C GLU A 654 47.04 -27.65 -10.13
N PRO A 655 46.64 -27.79 -11.41
CA PRO A 655 47.46 -28.43 -12.42
C PRO A 655 48.81 -27.72 -12.67
N ALA A 656 48.87 -26.39 -12.56
CA ALA A 656 50.08 -25.61 -12.76
C ALA A 656 51.14 -25.92 -11.70
N ASP A 657 50.75 -25.97 -10.42
CA ASP A 657 51.64 -26.31 -9.31
C ASP A 657 52.10 -27.78 -9.40
N SER A 658 51.17 -28.68 -9.70
CA SER A 658 51.44 -30.11 -9.89
C SER A 658 52.41 -30.37 -11.05
N LEU A 659 52.22 -29.67 -12.18
CA LEU A 659 53.09 -29.76 -13.36
C LEU A 659 54.49 -29.20 -13.06
N THR A 660 54.56 -28.08 -12.36
CA THR A 660 55.83 -27.45 -11.98
C THR A 660 56.66 -28.37 -11.08
N GLU A 661 56.04 -29.00 -10.09
CA GLU A 661 56.74 -29.94 -9.20
C GLU A 661 57.12 -31.24 -9.93
N ALA A 662 56.27 -31.76 -10.81
CA ALA A 662 56.59 -32.92 -11.64
C ALA A 662 57.79 -32.65 -12.58
N CYS A 663 57.86 -31.48 -13.20
CA CYS A 663 59.00 -31.04 -14.02
C CYS A 663 60.29 -30.89 -13.19
N ARG A 664 60.19 -30.34 -11.97
CA ARG A 664 61.33 -30.20 -11.06
C ARG A 664 61.88 -31.56 -10.65
N GLN A 665 61.02 -32.50 -10.27
CA GLN A 665 61.45 -33.81 -9.85
C GLN A 665 61.98 -34.65 -11.02
N TYR A 666 61.37 -34.57 -12.20
CA TYR A 666 61.91 -35.14 -13.43
C TYR A 666 63.34 -34.67 -13.70
N GLY A 667 63.60 -33.36 -13.65
CA GLY A 667 64.95 -32.81 -13.84
C GLY A 667 65.96 -33.29 -12.78
N ARG A 668 65.55 -33.42 -11.51
CA ARG A 668 66.41 -33.96 -10.44
C ARG A 668 66.81 -35.42 -10.70
N GLU A 669 65.84 -36.27 -11.06
CA GLU A 669 66.12 -37.67 -11.38
C GLU A 669 66.99 -37.81 -12.64
N THR A 670 66.82 -36.95 -13.64
CA THR A 670 67.71 -36.92 -14.82
C THR A 670 69.15 -36.60 -14.41
N LEU A 671 69.37 -35.60 -13.53
CA LEU A 671 70.71 -35.26 -13.05
C LEU A 671 71.33 -36.39 -12.22
N ALA A 672 70.53 -37.06 -11.37
CA ALA A 672 71.00 -38.22 -10.59
C ALA A 672 71.40 -39.38 -11.49
N PHE A 673 70.60 -39.66 -12.53
CA PHE A 673 70.91 -40.67 -13.54
C PHE A 673 72.21 -40.33 -14.29
N LEU A 674 72.38 -39.09 -14.76
CA LEU A 674 73.60 -38.66 -15.44
C LEU A 674 74.83 -38.76 -14.54
N SER A 675 74.71 -38.41 -13.25
CA SER A 675 75.79 -38.52 -12.27
C SER A 675 76.19 -39.99 -12.04
N SER A 676 75.22 -40.91 -12.07
CA SER A 676 75.51 -42.36 -11.95
C SER A 676 76.29 -42.92 -13.14
N LEU A 677 76.27 -42.24 -14.28
CA LEU A 677 77.06 -42.59 -15.47
C LEU A 677 78.50 -42.03 -15.40
N GLU A 678 78.89 -41.28 -14.37
CA GLU A 678 80.27 -40.78 -14.23
C GLU A 678 81.18 -41.73 -13.42
N GLU A 679 80.62 -42.62 -12.60
CA GLU A 679 81.36 -43.56 -11.76
C GLU A 679 81.30 -45.00 -12.32
N ASP A 680 82.46 -45.63 -12.59
CA ASP A 680 82.56 -46.96 -13.24
C ASP A 680 81.72 -48.09 -12.59
N GLU A 681 81.60 -48.09 -11.26
CA GLU A 681 80.82 -49.10 -10.53
C GLU A 681 79.32 -48.75 -10.45
N ALA A 682 78.96 -47.47 -10.50
CA ALA A 682 77.58 -47.02 -10.53
C ALA A 682 76.99 -47.08 -11.95
N MET A 683 77.80 -46.87 -12.99
CA MET A 683 77.40 -46.91 -14.39
C MET A 683 76.81 -48.28 -14.77
N LYS A 684 77.34 -49.37 -14.19
CA LYS A 684 76.82 -50.74 -14.39
C LYS A 684 75.42 -50.97 -13.78
N LYS A 685 74.98 -50.08 -12.87
CA LYS A 685 73.72 -50.16 -12.12
C LYS A 685 72.79 -48.96 -12.36
N ALA A 686 73.10 -48.10 -13.33
CA ALA A 686 72.30 -46.91 -13.63
C ALA A 686 70.87 -47.32 -14.03
N ASP A 687 69.87 -46.73 -13.37
CA ASP A 687 68.45 -47.04 -13.55
C ASP A 687 67.66 -45.80 -13.97
N SER A 688 66.96 -45.88 -15.11
CA SER A 688 66.14 -44.79 -15.65
C SER A 688 64.71 -44.76 -15.09
N THR A 689 64.32 -45.75 -14.27
CA THR A 689 62.93 -45.99 -13.86
C THR A 689 62.31 -44.80 -13.12
N ALA A 690 63.05 -44.15 -12.22
CA ALA A 690 62.58 -42.96 -11.51
C ALA A 690 62.26 -41.79 -12.46
N MET A 691 63.15 -41.52 -13.41
CA MET A 691 62.95 -40.50 -14.44
C MET A 691 61.73 -40.81 -15.33
N ARG A 692 61.52 -42.08 -15.72
CA ARG A 692 60.34 -42.53 -16.47
C ARG A 692 59.04 -42.31 -15.70
N ASN A 693 59.04 -42.51 -14.38
CA ASN A 693 57.88 -42.31 -13.52
C ASN A 693 57.46 -40.82 -13.41
N PHE A 694 58.42 -39.89 -13.34
CA PHE A 694 58.07 -38.47 -13.33
C PHE A 694 57.70 -37.96 -14.71
N LEU A 695 58.31 -38.49 -15.77
CA LEU A 695 57.92 -38.20 -17.14
C LEU A 695 56.49 -38.66 -17.44
N SER A 696 56.06 -39.81 -16.91
CA SER A 696 54.68 -40.29 -17.03
C SER A 696 53.68 -39.44 -16.22
N LYS A 697 54.09 -38.89 -15.07
CA LYS A 697 53.29 -37.89 -14.33
C LYS A 697 53.10 -36.60 -15.13
N ILE A 698 54.17 -36.06 -15.73
CA ILE A 698 54.09 -34.89 -16.62
C ILE A 698 53.14 -35.18 -17.79
N LYS A 699 53.21 -36.38 -18.35
CA LYS A 699 52.29 -36.83 -19.41
C LYS A 699 50.83 -36.81 -18.94
N ALA A 700 50.54 -37.41 -17.78
CA ALA A 700 49.18 -37.49 -17.25
C ALA A 700 48.57 -36.11 -16.97
N ILE A 701 49.36 -35.19 -16.41
CA ILE A 701 48.94 -33.80 -16.18
C ILE A 701 48.75 -33.08 -17.52
N GLY A 702 49.63 -33.29 -18.49
CA GLY A 702 49.47 -32.75 -19.85
C GLY A 702 48.21 -33.25 -20.56
N GLU A 703 47.82 -34.52 -20.35
CA GLU A 703 46.57 -35.11 -20.86
C GLU A 703 45.33 -34.59 -20.11
N GLU A 704 45.44 -34.26 -18.83
CA GLU A 704 44.38 -33.64 -18.02
C GLU A 704 44.12 -32.17 -18.39
N LEU A 705 45.17 -31.46 -18.80
CA LEU A 705 45.09 -30.09 -19.31
C LEU A 705 44.52 -29.99 -20.73
N LEU A 706 44.37 -31.13 -21.43
CA LEU A 706 43.53 -31.17 -22.61
C LEU A 706 42.07 -31.08 -22.18
N PRO A 707 41.20 -30.39 -22.95
CA PRO A 707 39.79 -30.33 -22.62
C PRO A 707 39.20 -31.73 -22.41
N ARG A 708 38.89 -32.09 -21.15
CA ARG A 708 38.11 -33.28 -20.82
C ARG A 708 36.66 -33.02 -21.19
N GLY A 709 36.36 -33.09 -22.47
CA GLY A 709 35.00 -33.38 -22.89
C GLY A 709 34.62 -34.73 -22.30
N LEU A 710 33.49 -34.82 -21.60
CA LEU A 710 32.70 -36.04 -21.64
C LEU A 710 32.53 -36.34 -23.14
N ASP A 711 33.34 -37.25 -23.63
CA ASP A 711 33.54 -37.50 -25.06
C ASP A 711 32.32 -38.28 -25.59
N ILE A 712 31.15 -37.64 -25.60
CA ILE A 712 30.20 -37.88 -26.67
C ILE A 712 30.88 -37.24 -27.86
N LYS A 713 31.58 -38.07 -28.65
CA LYS A 713 32.28 -37.61 -29.85
C LYS A 713 31.36 -36.67 -30.60
N GLN A 714 31.88 -35.52 -31.00
CA GLN A 714 31.09 -34.47 -31.64
C GLN A 714 30.31 -34.98 -32.87
N GLU A 715 30.77 -36.07 -33.50
CA GLU A 715 30.12 -36.78 -34.60
C GLU A 715 28.90 -37.67 -34.20
N GLU A 716 28.75 -38.02 -32.92
CA GLU A 716 27.68 -38.90 -32.38
C GLU A 716 26.52 -38.12 -31.74
N LEU A 717 26.67 -36.81 -31.50
CA LEU A 717 25.65 -35.95 -30.88
C LEU A 717 24.32 -35.92 -31.65
N GLY A 718 24.38 -35.98 -32.99
CA GLY A 718 23.19 -36.00 -33.84
C GLY A 718 22.37 -37.29 -33.69
N ASP A 719 23.03 -38.44 -33.51
CA ASP A 719 22.33 -39.71 -33.25
C ASP A 719 21.79 -39.75 -31.81
N LEU A 720 22.51 -39.13 -30.86
CA LEU A 720 22.12 -39.12 -29.47
C LEU A 720 20.89 -38.25 -29.19
N VAL A 721 20.75 -37.08 -29.82
CA VAL A 721 19.56 -36.22 -29.64
C VAL A 721 18.29 -36.88 -30.17
N ASP A 722 18.36 -37.53 -31.34
CA ASP A 722 17.23 -38.26 -31.92
C ASP A 722 16.88 -39.49 -31.07
N LYS A 723 17.90 -40.21 -30.57
CA LYS A 723 17.72 -41.36 -29.66
C LYS A 723 17.05 -40.93 -28.35
N GLU A 724 17.44 -39.78 -27.80
CA GLU A 724 16.92 -39.35 -26.49
C GLU A 724 15.52 -38.77 -26.55
N LEU A 725 15.18 -38.08 -27.63
CA LEU A 725 13.78 -37.69 -27.89
C LEU A 725 12.90 -38.90 -28.15
N ALA A 726 13.40 -39.92 -28.86
CA ALA A 726 12.68 -41.18 -29.04
C ALA A 726 12.50 -41.93 -27.71
N ALA A 727 13.54 -41.99 -26.87
CA ALA A 727 13.47 -42.59 -25.54
C ALA A 727 12.47 -41.83 -24.64
N THR A 728 12.44 -40.50 -24.73
CA THR A 728 11.50 -39.65 -23.99
C THR A 728 10.06 -39.90 -24.44
N SER A 729 9.80 -39.96 -25.76
CA SER A 729 8.49 -40.33 -26.29
C SER A 729 8.06 -41.73 -25.84
N ALA A 730 8.97 -42.71 -25.86
CA ALA A 730 8.69 -44.06 -25.40
C ALA A 730 8.38 -44.11 -23.88
N ALA A 731 9.10 -43.32 -23.07
CA ALA A 731 8.84 -43.20 -21.63
C ALA A 731 7.47 -42.60 -21.34
N ILE A 732 7.03 -41.59 -22.10
CA ILE A 732 5.69 -41.00 -21.98
C ILE A 732 4.59 -41.99 -22.39
N GLU A 733 4.81 -42.77 -23.46
CA GLU A 733 3.87 -43.81 -23.87
C GLU A 733 3.77 -44.93 -22.83
N ALA A 734 4.91 -45.40 -22.31
CA ALA A 734 4.95 -46.37 -21.23
C ALA A 734 4.26 -45.85 -19.95
N ALA A 735 4.47 -44.58 -19.62
CA ALA A 735 3.79 -43.90 -18.52
C ALA A 735 2.26 -43.87 -18.73
N THR A 736 1.80 -43.58 -19.95
CA THR A 736 0.37 -43.56 -20.30
C THR A 736 -0.26 -44.95 -20.16
N THR A 737 0.37 -45.99 -20.73
CA THR A 737 -0.11 -47.38 -20.60
C THR A 737 -0.13 -47.83 -19.15
N ARG A 738 0.88 -47.47 -18.36
CA ARG A 738 0.93 -47.83 -16.94
C ARG A 738 -0.18 -47.15 -16.13
N ILE A 739 -0.53 -45.89 -16.42
CA ILE A 739 -1.69 -45.22 -15.81
C ILE A 739 -2.99 -45.97 -16.15
N GLU A 740 -3.17 -46.42 -17.39
CA GLU A 740 -4.34 -47.21 -17.80
C GLU A 740 -4.42 -48.58 -17.08
N GLU A 741 -3.28 -49.24 -16.87
CA GLU A 741 -3.20 -50.46 -16.08
C GLU A 741 -3.57 -50.22 -14.61
N ILE A 742 -3.09 -49.13 -14.01
CA ILE A 742 -3.44 -48.73 -12.63
C ILE A 742 -4.94 -48.46 -12.54
N LEU A 743 -5.52 -47.78 -13.54
CA LEU A 743 -6.95 -47.50 -13.60
C LEU A 743 -7.78 -48.80 -13.68
N SER A 744 -7.35 -49.76 -14.50
CA SER A 744 -7.99 -51.08 -14.59
C SER A 744 -7.92 -51.84 -13.26
N LYS A 745 -6.77 -51.82 -12.58
CA LYS A 745 -6.59 -52.44 -11.26
C LYS A 745 -7.45 -51.77 -10.18
N SER A 746 -7.53 -50.44 -10.19
CA SER A 746 -8.37 -49.69 -9.25
C SER A 746 -9.84 -50.02 -9.44
N ARG A 747 -10.34 -50.13 -10.67
CA ARG A 747 -11.72 -50.59 -10.97
C ARG A 747 -12.05 -51.98 -10.44
N ALA A 748 -11.05 -52.87 -10.35
CA ALA A 748 -11.22 -54.22 -9.85
C ALA A 748 -11.09 -54.33 -8.31
N GLY A 749 -10.35 -53.42 -7.67
CA GLY A 749 -9.97 -53.50 -6.26
C GLY A 749 -10.57 -52.45 -5.34
N ASP A 750 -10.99 -51.29 -5.86
CA ASP A 750 -11.55 -50.18 -5.09
C ASP A 750 -13.06 -50.04 -5.34
N THR A 751 -13.80 -49.54 -4.35
CA THR A 751 -15.26 -49.32 -4.45
C THR A 751 -15.66 -47.98 -3.82
N GLY A 752 -16.87 -47.49 -4.14
CA GLY A 752 -17.43 -46.28 -3.56
C GLY A 752 -16.65 -45.00 -3.92
N VAL A 753 -16.60 -44.05 -2.98
CA VAL A 753 -15.97 -42.72 -3.16
C VAL A 753 -14.49 -42.84 -3.53
N LYS A 754 -13.78 -43.83 -2.98
CA LYS A 754 -12.35 -44.07 -3.28
C LYS A 754 -12.11 -44.40 -4.75
N LEU A 755 -12.98 -45.22 -5.37
CA LEU A 755 -12.88 -45.54 -6.80
C LEU A 755 -13.13 -44.29 -7.66
N GLU A 756 -14.18 -43.52 -7.34
CA GLU A 756 -14.51 -42.30 -8.09
C GLU A 756 -13.37 -41.26 -8.07
N VAL A 757 -12.75 -41.09 -6.90
CA VAL A 757 -11.58 -40.22 -6.74
C VAL A 757 -10.38 -40.74 -7.54
N ASN A 758 -10.08 -42.04 -7.45
CA ASN A 758 -8.96 -42.65 -8.16
C ASN A 758 -9.13 -42.54 -9.69
N GLU A 759 -10.32 -42.77 -10.22
CA GLU A 759 -10.60 -42.61 -11.67
C GLU A 759 -10.39 -41.17 -12.15
N ARG A 760 -10.82 -40.18 -11.34
CA ARG A 760 -10.66 -38.77 -11.67
C ARG A 760 -9.18 -38.34 -11.68
N ILE A 761 -8.42 -38.75 -10.66
CA ILE A 761 -6.98 -38.45 -10.56
C ILE A 761 -6.22 -39.09 -11.71
N LEU A 762 -6.42 -40.39 -11.96
CA LEU A 762 -5.74 -41.09 -13.05
C LEU A 762 -6.14 -40.54 -14.42
N GLY A 763 -7.42 -40.20 -14.64
CA GLY A 763 -7.87 -39.57 -15.88
C GLY A 763 -7.22 -38.21 -16.16
N SER A 764 -7.00 -37.41 -15.10
CA SER A 764 -6.24 -36.17 -15.22
C SER A 764 -4.76 -36.41 -15.51
N CYS A 765 -4.14 -37.43 -14.91
CA CYS A 765 -2.75 -37.83 -15.17
C CYS A 765 -2.55 -38.31 -16.62
N THR A 766 -3.50 -39.09 -17.15
CA THR A 766 -3.51 -39.51 -18.57
C THR A 766 -3.60 -38.31 -19.50
N SER A 767 -4.46 -37.33 -19.18
CA SER A 767 -4.61 -36.11 -19.97
C SER A 767 -3.32 -35.28 -19.99
N LEU A 768 -2.60 -35.22 -18.86
CA LEU A 768 -1.30 -34.58 -18.77
C LEU A 768 -0.25 -35.31 -19.61
N MET A 769 -0.15 -36.64 -19.51
CA MET A 769 0.77 -37.43 -20.35
C MET A 769 0.49 -37.25 -21.84
N GLN A 770 -0.77 -37.21 -22.24
CA GLN A 770 -1.15 -36.97 -23.63
C GLN A 770 -0.76 -35.56 -24.10
N ALA A 771 -0.92 -34.53 -23.26
CA ALA A 771 -0.48 -33.17 -23.57
C ALA A 771 1.06 -33.10 -23.72
N ILE A 772 1.81 -33.80 -22.87
CA ILE A 772 3.27 -33.86 -22.92
C ILE A 772 3.73 -34.61 -24.18
N LYS A 773 3.02 -35.69 -24.58
CA LYS A 773 3.28 -36.40 -25.84
C LYS A 773 3.18 -35.46 -27.04
N VAL A 774 2.12 -34.63 -27.10
CA VAL A 774 1.94 -33.62 -28.16
C VAL A 774 3.09 -32.60 -28.15
N LEU A 775 3.54 -32.17 -26.97
CA LEU A 775 4.65 -31.23 -26.82
C LEU A 775 5.98 -31.81 -27.32
N VAL A 776 6.31 -33.04 -26.97
CA VAL A 776 7.56 -33.69 -27.40
C VAL A 776 7.58 -33.88 -28.92
N VAL A 777 6.44 -34.24 -29.52
CA VAL A 777 6.29 -34.32 -30.99
C VAL A 777 6.48 -32.94 -31.63
N ALA A 778 5.80 -31.91 -31.13
CA ALA A 778 5.96 -30.54 -31.63
C ALA A 778 7.40 -30.01 -31.48
N SER A 779 8.08 -30.39 -30.40
CA SER A 779 9.49 -30.05 -30.17
C SER A 779 10.39 -30.73 -31.20
N LYS A 780 10.15 -32.01 -31.49
CA LYS A 780 10.88 -32.77 -32.51
C LYS A 780 10.68 -32.19 -33.91
N ASP A 781 9.46 -31.81 -34.27
CA ASP A 781 9.16 -31.24 -35.58
C ASP A 781 9.77 -29.85 -35.75
N LEU A 782 9.77 -29.03 -34.70
CA LEU A 782 10.49 -27.76 -34.69
C LEU A 782 12.01 -27.96 -34.87
N GLN A 783 12.60 -28.94 -34.18
CA GLN A 783 14.04 -29.23 -34.32
C GLN A 783 14.38 -29.67 -35.73
N LYS A 784 13.56 -30.52 -36.37
CA LYS A 784 13.74 -30.89 -37.79
C LYS A 784 13.70 -29.67 -38.71
N GLU A 785 12.74 -28.76 -38.52
CA GLU A 785 12.67 -27.52 -39.30
C GLU A 785 13.94 -26.66 -39.13
N ILE A 786 14.42 -26.51 -37.90
CA ILE A 786 15.66 -25.75 -37.59
C ILE A 786 16.86 -26.38 -38.30
N VAL A 787 16.98 -27.71 -38.25
CA VAL A 787 18.09 -28.43 -38.88
C VAL A 787 17.99 -28.34 -40.41
N GLU A 788 16.81 -28.54 -40.99
CA GLU A 788 16.59 -28.48 -42.43
C GLU A 788 16.85 -27.08 -43.00
N SER A 789 16.42 -26.03 -42.28
CA SER A 789 16.66 -24.64 -42.67
C SER A 789 18.09 -24.17 -42.42
N GLY A 790 18.76 -24.70 -41.39
CA GLY A 790 20.07 -24.24 -40.94
C GLY A 790 21.28 -25.03 -41.46
N ARG A 791 21.11 -26.26 -41.95
CA ARG A 791 22.24 -27.13 -42.33
C ARG A 791 22.91 -26.79 -43.65
N GLY A 792 22.23 -26.08 -44.56
CA GLY A 792 22.75 -25.82 -45.91
C GLY A 792 23.09 -27.15 -46.63
N THR A 793 24.34 -27.29 -47.09
CA THR A 793 24.84 -28.53 -47.70
C THR A 793 25.32 -29.59 -46.70
N ALA A 794 25.42 -29.25 -45.41
CA ALA A 794 25.87 -30.17 -44.37
C ALA A 794 24.82 -31.24 -44.04
N SER A 795 25.27 -32.37 -43.52
CA SER A 795 24.37 -33.41 -43.01
C SER A 795 23.71 -32.97 -41.68
N PRO A 796 22.52 -33.50 -41.32
CA PRO A 796 21.90 -33.24 -40.02
C PRO A 796 22.83 -33.53 -38.84
N LYS A 797 23.64 -34.60 -38.93
CA LYS A 797 24.63 -34.94 -37.89
C LYS A 797 25.69 -33.87 -37.74
N GLU A 798 26.23 -33.38 -38.86
CA GLU A 798 27.19 -32.27 -38.85
C GLU A 798 26.59 -30.97 -38.31
N PHE A 799 25.30 -30.73 -38.55
CA PHE A 799 24.63 -29.54 -38.01
C PHE A 799 24.53 -29.60 -36.48
N TYR A 800 24.13 -30.74 -35.91
CA TYR A 800 24.10 -30.95 -34.46
C TYR A 800 25.50 -30.91 -33.83
N ALA A 801 26.51 -31.47 -34.52
CA ALA A 801 27.91 -31.42 -34.13
C ALA A 801 28.44 -29.97 -34.05
N LYS A 802 28.13 -29.16 -35.07
CA LYS A 802 28.51 -27.73 -35.13
C LYS A 802 27.78 -26.86 -34.11
N ASN A 803 26.59 -27.28 -33.68
CA ASN A 803 25.80 -26.61 -32.65
C ASN A 803 25.79 -27.43 -31.35
N SER A 804 26.94 -27.98 -30.94
CA SER A 804 27.05 -28.95 -29.83
C SER A 804 26.38 -28.51 -28.53
N ARG A 805 26.62 -27.28 -28.04
CA ARG A 805 25.97 -26.75 -26.81
C ARG A 805 24.45 -26.71 -26.89
N TRP A 806 23.89 -26.38 -28.06
CA TRP A 806 22.45 -26.39 -28.27
C TRP A 806 21.90 -27.82 -28.25
N THR A 807 22.61 -28.75 -28.92
CA THR A 807 22.28 -30.18 -28.94
C THR A 807 22.33 -30.81 -27.54
N GLU A 808 23.33 -30.48 -26.73
CA GLU A 808 23.47 -30.92 -25.34
C GLU A 808 22.32 -30.40 -24.46
N GLY A 809 21.95 -29.12 -24.61
CA GLY A 809 20.80 -28.53 -23.92
C GLY A 809 19.48 -29.23 -24.27
N LEU A 810 19.30 -29.63 -25.53
CA LEU A 810 18.14 -30.41 -25.97
C LEU A 810 18.12 -31.81 -25.35
N ILE A 811 19.26 -32.52 -25.36
CA ILE A 811 19.38 -33.86 -24.77
C ILE A 811 19.08 -33.82 -23.27
N SER A 812 19.65 -32.85 -22.55
CA SER A 812 19.45 -32.70 -21.11
C SER A 812 17.99 -32.42 -20.76
N ALA A 813 17.37 -31.45 -21.43
CA ALA A 813 15.97 -31.11 -21.21
C ALA A 813 15.02 -32.27 -21.58
N SER A 814 15.34 -33.01 -22.65
CA SER A 814 14.56 -34.17 -23.05
C SER A 814 14.63 -35.31 -22.01
N LYS A 815 15.83 -35.62 -21.48
CA LYS A 815 16.00 -36.61 -20.39
C LYS A 815 15.20 -36.26 -19.14
N ALA A 816 15.21 -34.98 -18.74
CA ALA A 816 14.46 -34.51 -17.57
C ALA A 816 12.96 -34.76 -17.72
N VAL A 817 12.40 -34.53 -18.92
CA VAL A 817 10.97 -34.82 -19.21
C VAL A 817 10.66 -36.31 -19.11
N GLY A 818 11.51 -37.18 -19.65
CA GLY A 818 11.33 -38.64 -19.58
C GLY A 818 11.39 -39.18 -18.14
N TRP A 819 12.31 -38.64 -17.33
CA TRP A 819 12.43 -39.00 -15.91
C TRP A 819 11.23 -38.51 -15.10
N GLY A 820 10.80 -37.25 -15.32
CA GLY A 820 9.61 -36.69 -14.69
C GLY A 820 8.33 -37.48 -15.00
N ALA A 821 8.19 -38.00 -16.23
CA ALA A 821 7.06 -38.86 -16.59
C ALA A 821 7.03 -40.17 -15.79
N THR A 822 8.19 -40.77 -15.56
CA THR A 822 8.31 -42.00 -14.76
C THR A 822 7.93 -41.76 -13.31
N ILE A 823 8.50 -40.72 -12.69
CA ILE A 823 8.23 -40.39 -11.28
C ILE A 823 6.76 -40.03 -11.05
N MET A 824 6.15 -39.28 -11.97
CA MET A 824 4.75 -38.89 -11.83
C MET A 824 3.83 -40.12 -11.81
N VAL A 825 4.11 -41.13 -12.64
CA VAL A 825 3.32 -42.38 -12.65
C VAL A 825 3.55 -43.20 -11.40
N ASP A 826 4.79 -43.29 -10.91
CA ASP A 826 5.07 -43.99 -9.65
C ASP A 826 4.36 -43.31 -8.46
N ALA A 827 4.35 -41.97 -8.42
CA ALA A 827 3.60 -41.22 -7.41
C ALA A 827 2.08 -41.44 -7.53
N ALA A 828 1.54 -41.46 -8.75
CA ALA A 828 0.12 -41.72 -8.99
C ALA A 828 -0.29 -43.15 -8.57
N ASP A 829 0.56 -44.14 -8.85
CA ASP A 829 0.37 -45.53 -8.44
C ASP A 829 0.34 -45.66 -6.90
N LEU A 830 1.29 -45.03 -6.21
CA LEU A 830 1.34 -45.05 -4.74
C LEU A 830 0.13 -44.38 -4.11
N VAL A 831 -0.33 -43.24 -4.66
CA VAL A 831 -1.53 -42.53 -4.19
C VAL A 831 -2.78 -43.39 -4.35
N VAL A 832 -2.96 -44.04 -5.51
CA VAL A 832 -4.11 -44.93 -5.76
C VAL A 832 -4.10 -46.15 -4.84
N GLN A 833 -2.92 -46.69 -4.55
CA GLN A 833 -2.74 -47.78 -3.58
C GLN A 833 -2.97 -47.34 -2.13
N GLY A 834 -3.13 -46.05 -1.85
CA GLY A 834 -3.28 -45.49 -0.50
C GLY A 834 -1.99 -45.50 0.33
N LYS A 835 -0.83 -45.73 -0.31
CA LYS A 835 0.50 -45.72 0.32
C LYS A 835 1.27 -44.42 0.06
N GLY A 836 0.81 -43.64 -0.91
CA GLY A 836 1.49 -42.44 -1.42
C GLY A 836 0.92 -41.12 -0.93
N LYS A 837 1.79 -40.11 -0.99
CA LYS A 837 1.55 -38.68 -0.82
C LYS A 837 0.59 -38.06 -1.86
N PHE A 838 -0.61 -37.55 -1.52
CA PHE A 838 -1.31 -36.67 -2.49
C PHE A 838 -0.45 -35.44 -2.85
N GLU A 839 0.31 -34.93 -1.89
CA GLU A 839 1.28 -33.85 -2.06
C GLU A 839 2.43 -34.22 -3.00
N GLU A 840 2.90 -35.47 -2.93
CA GLU A 840 3.97 -35.98 -3.78
C GLU A 840 3.52 -35.98 -5.25
N LEU A 841 2.30 -36.45 -5.54
CA LEU A 841 1.72 -36.40 -6.87
C LEU A 841 1.59 -34.95 -7.40
N MET A 842 1.20 -34.00 -6.54
CA MET A 842 1.14 -32.59 -6.92
C MET A 842 2.52 -32.01 -7.26
N VAL A 843 3.55 -32.34 -6.48
CA VAL A 843 4.93 -31.89 -6.73
C VAL A 843 5.45 -32.48 -8.04
N CYS A 844 5.31 -33.79 -8.25
CA CYS A 844 5.75 -34.45 -9.49
C CYS A 844 5.06 -33.85 -10.73
N SER A 845 3.78 -33.46 -10.61
CA SER A 845 3.03 -32.80 -11.68
C SER A 845 3.59 -31.40 -12.01
N HIS A 846 4.06 -30.66 -11.02
CA HIS A 846 4.70 -29.36 -11.25
C HIS A 846 6.12 -29.48 -11.83
N GLU A 847 6.90 -30.43 -11.34
CA GLU A 847 8.28 -30.66 -11.80
C GLU A 847 8.33 -31.12 -13.26
N ILE A 848 7.43 -31.99 -13.69
CA ILE A 848 7.35 -32.40 -15.09
C ILE A 848 6.93 -31.24 -16.01
N ALA A 849 6.03 -30.36 -15.55
CA ALA A 849 5.67 -29.15 -16.29
C ALA A 849 6.86 -28.20 -16.44
N ALA A 850 7.65 -28.00 -15.38
CA ALA A 850 8.89 -27.21 -15.43
C ALA A 850 9.91 -27.82 -16.42
N SER A 851 10.07 -29.13 -16.41
CA SER A 851 10.97 -29.86 -17.32
C SER A 851 10.53 -29.71 -18.78
N THR A 852 9.23 -29.73 -19.06
CA THR A 852 8.71 -29.46 -20.42
C THR A 852 8.89 -28.01 -20.85
N ALA A 853 8.81 -27.05 -19.92
CA ALA A 853 9.09 -25.64 -20.21
C ALA A 853 10.58 -25.42 -20.55
N GLN A 854 11.48 -26.13 -19.87
CA GLN A 854 12.91 -26.13 -20.19
C GLN A 854 13.17 -26.70 -21.59
N LEU A 855 12.49 -27.78 -21.98
CA LEU A 855 12.59 -28.34 -23.34
C LEU A 855 12.08 -27.34 -24.40
N VAL A 856 10.99 -26.62 -24.12
CA VAL A 856 10.48 -25.56 -25.01
C VAL A 856 11.49 -24.42 -25.15
N ALA A 857 12.11 -24.01 -24.05
CA ALA A 857 13.14 -22.97 -24.06
C ALA A 857 14.36 -23.40 -24.89
N ALA A 858 14.85 -24.62 -24.67
CA ALA A 858 15.98 -25.19 -25.41
C ALA A 858 15.68 -25.30 -26.93
N SER A 859 14.48 -25.75 -27.30
CA SER A 859 14.04 -25.84 -28.70
C SER A 859 13.84 -24.47 -29.37
N LYS A 860 13.57 -23.41 -28.61
CA LYS A 860 13.37 -22.05 -29.13
C LYS A 860 14.67 -21.32 -29.50
N VAL A 861 15.81 -21.67 -28.89
CA VAL A 861 17.09 -20.92 -29.03
C VAL A 861 17.51 -20.68 -30.49
N LYS A 862 17.28 -21.66 -31.36
CA LYS A 862 17.63 -21.60 -32.79
C LYS A 862 16.42 -21.50 -33.72
N ALA A 863 15.21 -21.32 -33.17
CA ALA A 863 13.97 -21.25 -33.93
C ALA A 863 13.75 -19.86 -34.55
N ASN A 864 13.19 -19.82 -35.76
CA ASN A 864 12.73 -18.57 -36.36
C ASN A 864 11.46 -18.06 -35.65
N LYS A 865 11.40 -16.76 -35.34
CA LYS A 865 10.26 -16.11 -34.66
C LYS A 865 8.94 -16.23 -35.44
N GLY A 866 8.99 -16.42 -36.76
CA GLY A 866 7.81 -16.63 -37.61
C GLY A 866 7.43 -18.09 -37.88
N SER A 867 8.07 -19.07 -37.21
CA SER A 867 7.82 -20.49 -37.45
C SER A 867 6.43 -20.94 -36.97
N LEU A 868 5.70 -21.67 -37.82
CA LEU A 868 4.44 -22.31 -37.46
C LEU A 868 4.66 -23.41 -36.42
N ASN A 869 5.75 -24.18 -36.53
CA ASN A 869 6.10 -25.23 -35.57
C ASN A 869 6.45 -24.65 -34.19
N LEU A 870 7.08 -23.46 -34.14
CA LEU A 870 7.32 -22.76 -32.88
C LEU A 870 6.00 -22.33 -32.21
N THR A 871 5.03 -21.88 -33.00
CA THR A 871 3.70 -21.50 -32.49
C THR A 871 2.95 -22.72 -31.96
N GLN A 872 3.01 -23.86 -32.67
CA GLN A 872 2.44 -25.13 -32.24
C GLN A 872 3.10 -25.64 -30.95
N LEU A 873 4.43 -25.55 -30.82
CA LEU A 873 5.15 -25.92 -29.60
C LEU A 873 4.72 -25.06 -28.40
N GLN A 874 4.55 -23.75 -28.58
CA GLN A 874 4.05 -22.85 -27.55
C GLN A 874 2.59 -23.14 -27.16
N GLN A 875 1.77 -23.57 -28.10
CA GLN A 875 0.40 -24.01 -27.81
C GLN A 875 0.40 -25.33 -27.02
N ALA A 876 1.24 -26.30 -27.41
CA ALA A 876 1.40 -27.56 -26.69
C ALA A 876 1.89 -27.32 -25.24
N SER A 877 2.83 -26.39 -25.02
CA SER A 877 3.29 -25.97 -23.69
C SER A 877 2.15 -25.41 -22.82
N ARG A 878 1.26 -24.59 -23.40
CA ARG A 878 0.06 -24.12 -22.70
C ARG A 878 -0.90 -25.27 -22.35
N GLY A 879 -1.05 -26.25 -23.23
CA GLY A 879 -1.83 -27.46 -22.97
C GLY A 879 -1.28 -28.27 -21.79
N VAL A 880 0.04 -28.44 -21.69
CA VAL A 880 0.69 -29.13 -20.55
C VAL A 880 0.43 -28.39 -19.23
N ASN A 881 0.53 -27.06 -19.21
CA ASN A 881 0.25 -26.27 -18.01
C ASN A 881 -1.22 -26.39 -17.56
N GLN A 882 -2.16 -26.40 -18.51
CA GLN A 882 -3.59 -26.60 -18.21
C GLN A 882 -3.87 -27.99 -17.65
N ALA A 883 -3.31 -29.03 -18.26
CA ALA A 883 -3.46 -30.40 -17.77
C ALA A 883 -2.81 -30.60 -16.40
N THR A 884 -1.67 -29.95 -16.14
CA THR A 884 -1.01 -29.94 -14.82
C THR A 884 -1.91 -29.34 -13.74
N ALA A 885 -2.54 -28.20 -14.04
CA ALA A 885 -3.50 -27.58 -13.13
C ALA A 885 -4.71 -28.49 -12.86
N ALA A 886 -5.19 -29.23 -13.87
CA ALA A 886 -6.27 -30.18 -13.72
C ALA A 886 -5.89 -31.39 -12.83
N VAL A 887 -4.65 -31.87 -12.90
CA VAL A 887 -4.14 -32.92 -12.00
C VAL A 887 -4.12 -32.44 -10.56
N VAL A 888 -3.55 -31.25 -10.32
CA VAL A 888 -3.49 -30.65 -8.98
C VAL A 888 -4.90 -30.45 -8.41
N ALA A 889 -5.83 -29.92 -9.21
CA ALA A 889 -7.22 -29.73 -8.79
C ALA A 889 -7.92 -31.06 -8.47
N SER A 890 -7.73 -32.09 -9.31
CA SER A 890 -8.31 -33.43 -9.09
C SER A 890 -7.73 -34.10 -7.84
N THR A 891 -6.43 -33.90 -7.58
CA THR A 891 -5.72 -34.43 -6.43
C THR A 891 -6.16 -33.77 -5.12
N ILE A 892 -6.34 -32.44 -5.10
CA ILE A 892 -6.86 -31.70 -3.93
C ILE A 892 -8.30 -32.09 -3.64
N SER A 893 -9.15 -32.12 -4.66
CA SER A 893 -10.56 -32.52 -4.54
C SER A 893 -10.68 -33.97 -4.05
N GLY A 894 -9.86 -34.87 -4.60
CA GLY A 894 -9.79 -36.26 -4.19
C GLY A 894 -9.37 -36.45 -2.74
N LYS A 895 -8.33 -35.73 -2.31
CA LYS A 895 -7.86 -35.73 -0.93
C LYS A 895 -8.98 -35.33 0.05
N SER A 896 -9.68 -34.23 -0.24
CA SER A 896 -10.79 -33.74 0.61
C SER A 896 -11.95 -34.74 0.72
N GLN A 897 -12.32 -35.39 -0.39
CA GLN A 897 -13.43 -36.36 -0.41
C GLN A 897 -13.10 -37.66 0.34
N ILE A 898 -11.83 -38.08 0.33
CA ILE A 898 -11.37 -39.24 1.10
C ILE A 898 -11.28 -38.89 2.60
N GLU A 899 -10.77 -37.71 2.95
CA GLU A 899 -10.68 -37.23 4.35
C GLU A 899 -12.05 -36.94 4.98
N GLU A 900 -13.04 -36.45 4.21
CA GLU A 900 -14.41 -36.24 4.70
C GLU A 900 -15.19 -37.55 4.94
N THR A 901 -14.82 -38.63 4.25
CA THR A 901 -15.47 -39.95 4.44
C THR A 901 -14.99 -40.63 5.74
N ASP A 902 -13.82 -40.27 6.25
CA ASP A 902 -13.25 -40.72 7.53
C ASP A 902 -13.76 -39.90 8.75
N SER A 903 -14.90 -39.19 8.60
CA SER A 903 -15.42 -38.28 9.62
C SER A 903 -15.63 -38.98 10.96
N MET A 904 -15.07 -38.41 12.02
CA MET A 904 -15.10 -38.94 13.39
C MET A 904 -16.53 -39.20 13.87
N ASP A 905 -16.90 -40.47 13.99
CA ASP A 905 -18.15 -40.90 14.60
C ASP A 905 -18.03 -40.86 16.14
N PHE A 906 -18.46 -39.75 16.74
CA PHE A 906 -18.48 -39.57 18.19
C PHE A 906 -19.66 -40.28 18.88
N SER A 907 -20.55 -40.94 18.13
CA SER A 907 -21.83 -41.43 18.63
C SER A 907 -21.70 -42.55 19.67
N SER A 908 -20.51 -43.17 19.78
CA SER A 908 -20.24 -44.31 20.65
C SER A 908 -19.23 -44.04 21.78
N MET A 909 -18.71 -42.81 21.91
CA MET A 909 -17.60 -42.51 22.83
C MET A 909 -18.04 -41.75 24.08
N THR A 910 -17.46 -42.12 25.22
CA THR A 910 -17.67 -41.43 26.51
C THR A 910 -16.82 -40.16 26.61
N LEU A 911 -17.24 -39.20 27.44
CA LEU A 911 -16.54 -37.92 27.66
C LEU A 911 -15.04 -38.09 28.00
N THR A 912 -14.69 -39.12 28.77
CA THR A 912 -13.30 -39.41 29.14
C THR A 912 -12.49 -39.92 27.95
N GLN A 913 -13.09 -40.74 27.08
CA GLN A 913 -12.44 -41.21 25.86
C GLN A 913 -12.25 -40.07 24.87
N ILE A 914 -13.21 -39.16 24.76
CA ILE A 914 -13.10 -37.94 23.94
C ILE A 914 -11.95 -37.06 24.45
N LYS A 915 -11.86 -36.79 25.76
CA LYS A 915 -10.74 -36.02 26.34
C LYS A 915 -9.38 -36.69 26.14
N ARG A 916 -9.31 -38.01 26.26
CA ARG A 916 -8.07 -38.75 25.98
C ARG A 916 -7.67 -38.61 24.51
N GLN A 917 -8.62 -38.78 23.60
CA GLN A 917 -8.37 -38.64 22.17
C GLN A 917 -8.02 -37.19 21.79
N GLU A 918 -8.59 -36.21 22.48
CA GLU A 918 -8.20 -34.80 22.36
C GLU A 918 -6.73 -34.59 22.77
N MET A 919 -6.32 -35.12 23.92
CA MET A 919 -4.93 -35.05 24.38
C MET A 919 -3.98 -35.78 23.41
N ASP A 920 -4.34 -36.99 22.96
CA ASP A 920 -3.55 -37.75 21.98
C ASP A 920 -3.45 -36.99 20.64
N SER A 921 -4.52 -36.29 20.25
CA SER A 921 -4.53 -35.43 19.05
C SER A 921 -3.67 -34.17 19.25
N GLN A 922 -3.67 -33.56 20.44
CA GLN A 922 -2.79 -32.42 20.77
C GLN A 922 -1.31 -32.83 20.73
N VAL A 923 -0.96 -34.01 21.26
CA VAL A 923 0.40 -34.56 21.14
C VAL A 923 0.77 -34.77 19.67
N ARG A 924 -0.15 -35.34 18.87
CA ARG A 924 0.08 -35.55 17.45
C ARG A 924 0.27 -34.25 16.67
N VAL A 925 -0.44 -33.18 17.05
CA VAL A 925 -0.26 -31.85 16.46
C VAL A 925 1.16 -31.34 16.71
N LEU A 926 1.66 -31.45 17.94
CA LEU A 926 3.01 -31.00 18.29
C LEU A 926 4.09 -31.80 17.54
N GLU A 927 3.91 -33.12 17.41
CA GLU A 927 4.81 -33.97 16.61
C GLU A 927 4.86 -33.51 15.15
N LEU A 928 3.70 -33.28 14.54
CA LEU A 928 3.58 -32.86 13.14
C LEU A 928 4.13 -31.46 12.89
N GLU A 929 3.99 -30.53 13.84
CA GLU A 929 4.57 -29.19 13.76
C GLU A 929 6.11 -29.23 13.76
N ASN A 930 6.70 -30.08 14.62
CA ASN A 930 8.14 -30.31 14.66
C ASN A 930 8.65 -30.96 13.36
N ASP A 931 7.96 -32.00 12.87
CA ASP A 931 8.33 -32.66 11.62
C ASP A 931 8.20 -31.73 10.41
N LEU A 932 7.17 -30.88 10.37
CA LEU A 932 7.01 -29.85 9.34
C LEU A 932 8.18 -28.86 9.33
N GLN A 933 8.65 -28.44 10.52
CA GLN A 933 9.78 -27.53 10.62
C GLN A 933 11.08 -28.16 10.11
N LYS A 934 11.33 -29.42 10.46
CA LYS A 934 12.49 -30.18 9.95
C LYS A 934 12.46 -30.35 8.43
N GLU A 935 11.31 -30.70 7.86
CA GLU A 935 11.18 -30.84 6.41
C GLU A 935 11.31 -29.50 5.67
N ARG A 936 10.87 -28.38 6.25
CA ARG A 936 11.11 -27.04 5.69
C ARG A 936 12.59 -26.68 5.65
N GLN A 937 13.32 -26.99 6.71
CA GLN A 937 14.77 -26.78 6.76
C GLN A 937 15.48 -27.62 5.69
N LYS A 938 15.18 -28.91 5.63
CA LYS A 938 15.71 -29.84 4.63
C LYS A 938 15.39 -29.42 3.19
N LEU A 939 14.17 -28.94 2.93
CA LEU A 939 13.79 -28.39 1.62
C LEU A 939 14.58 -27.12 1.29
N GLY A 940 14.84 -26.27 2.27
CA GLY A 940 15.72 -25.11 2.12
C GLY A 940 17.15 -25.51 1.74
N GLU A 941 17.72 -26.51 2.41
CA GLU A 941 19.05 -27.07 2.12
C GLU A 941 19.12 -27.71 0.72
N LEU A 942 18.11 -28.49 0.34
CA LEU A 942 18.02 -29.07 -1.01
C LEU A 942 17.95 -28.00 -2.10
N ARG A 943 17.18 -26.93 -1.88
CA ARG A 943 17.12 -25.79 -2.81
C ARG A 943 18.46 -25.06 -2.90
N LYS A 944 19.14 -24.85 -1.77
CA LYS A 944 20.49 -24.26 -1.75
C LYS A 944 21.46 -25.09 -2.59
N LYS A 945 21.50 -26.41 -2.39
CA LYS A 945 22.31 -27.32 -3.20
C LYS A 945 21.92 -27.33 -4.68
N HIS A 946 20.64 -27.22 -5.01
CA HIS A 946 20.18 -27.14 -6.39
C HIS A 946 20.73 -25.88 -7.10
N TYR A 947 20.77 -24.74 -6.41
CA TYR A 947 21.37 -23.51 -6.94
C TYR A 947 22.90 -23.59 -7.03
N GLU A 948 23.57 -24.20 -6.05
CA GLU A 948 25.02 -24.45 -6.09
C GLU A 948 25.40 -25.33 -7.30
N LEU A 949 24.69 -26.44 -7.51
CA LEU A 949 24.93 -27.34 -8.65
C LEU A 949 24.57 -26.71 -10.01
N ALA A 950 23.54 -25.85 -10.06
CA ALA A 950 23.20 -25.09 -11.26
C ALA A 950 24.26 -24.03 -11.60
N GLY A 951 24.86 -23.36 -10.58
CA GLY A 951 25.96 -22.40 -10.77
C GLY A 951 27.26 -23.04 -11.27
N VAL A 952 27.56 -24.27 -10.83
CA VAL A 952 28.70 -25.06 -11.33
C VAL A 952 28.51 -25.49 -12.79
N ALA A 953 27.28 -25.73 -13.24
CA ALA A 953 26.97 -26.03 -14.63
C ALA A 953 27.04 -24.81 -15.57
N GLU A 954 26.94 -23.59 -15.03
CA GLU A 954 27.02 -22.32 -15.77
C GLU A 954 28.37 -21.59 -15.63
N GLY A 955 29.37 -22.18 -14.95
CA GLY A 955 30.74 -21.67 -14.91
C GLY A 955 31.00 -20.55 -13.90
N TRP A 956 30.24 -20.48 -12.80
CA TRP A 956 30.49 -19.53 -11.72
C TRP A 956 31.32 -20.22 -10.63
N GLU A 957 32.65 -20.05 -10.67
CA GLU A 957 33.51 -20.45 -9.56
C GLU A 957 33.28 -19.49 -8.37
N GLU A 958 32.64 -19.97 -7.29
CA GLU A 958 32.72 -19.34 -5.97
C GLU A 958 34.00 -19.79 -5.26
N GLY A 959 34.76 -18.81 -4.78
CA GLY A 959 35.97 -19.01 -3.99
C GLY A 959 35.69 -19.84 -2.72
N THR A 960 36.62 -20.73 -2.44
CA THR A 960 36.60 -21.77 -1.41
C THR A 960 36.37 -21.20 0.00
N GLU A 961 35.27 -21.60 0.65
CA GLU A 961 35.16 -21.53 2.12
C GLU A 961 36.17 -22.51 2.74
N ALA A 962 36.98 -21.99 3.67
CA ALA A 962 37.99 -22.75 4.39
C ALA A 962 37.36 -23.86 5.25
N SER A 963 37.96 -25.05 5.20
CA SER A 963 37.65 -26.16 6.11
C SER A 963 38.03 -25.81 7.56
N PRO A 964 37.29 -26.31 8.58
CA PRO A 964 37.61 -26.05 9.98
C PRO A 964 38.89 -26.81 10.40
N PRO A 965 39.69 -26.26 11.33
CA PRO A 965 40.94 -26.88 11.74
C PRO A 965 40.67 -28.14 12.57
N THR A 966 41.43 -29.19 12.25
CA THR A 966 41.47 -30.47 12.94
C THR A 966 42.01 -30.27 14.36
N VAL A 967 41.20 -30.57 15.37
CA VAL A 967 41.63 -30.63 16.78
C VAL A 967 42.55 -31.85 16.95
N GLN A 968 43.82 -31.61 17.27
CA GLN A 968 44.74 -32.65 17.69
C GLN A 968 44.37 -33.13 19.10
N GLU A 969 44.15 -34.45 19.22
CA GLU A 969 44.04 -35.17 20.49
C GLU A 969 45.32 -34.99 21.32
N ALA A 970 45.18 -34.45 22.53
CA ALA A 970 46.21 -34.51 23.55
C ALA A 970 45.97 -35.76 24.41
N THR A 971 46.90 -36.71 24.34
CA THR A 971 47.05 -37.81 25.31
C THR A 971 47.57 -37.28 26.65
N PRO A 972 47.15 -37.85 27.80
CA PRO A 972 47.58 -37.38 29.11
C PRO A 972 48.85 -38.11 29.55
N GLU A 973 49.88 -37.36 29.95
CA GLU A 973 50.96 -37.91 30.79
C GLU A 973 51.17 -37.06 32.05
N LYS A 974 51.40 -37.79 33.12
CA LYS A 974 51.60 -37.39 34.51
C LYS A 974 52.90 -36.62 34.68
N ASP A 975 52.87 -35.54 35.48
CA ASP A 975 53.41 -35.48 36.85
C ASP A 975 53.12 -34.11 37.48
#